data_AF-A0A7W6G7Z3-F1
#
_entry.id   AF-A0A7W6G7Z3-F1
#
_cell.length_a   1.000
_cell.length_b   1.000
_cell.length_c   1.000
_cell.angle_alpha   90.00
_cell.angle_beta   90.00
_cell.angle_gamma   90.00
#
_symmetry.space_group_name_H-M   'P 1'
#
loop_
_entity.id
_entity.type
_entity.pdbx_description
1 polymer ?
#
loop_
_entity_poly.entity_id
_entity_poly.type
_entity_poly.pdbx_seq_one_letter_code
_entity_poly.pdbx_strand_id
1 'polypeptide(L)'
;MASNKTRWRLAALSAGLLWAAHAQAQEARIGHDGQILISALAAPARLAVSSPQIDAKGALSPDATQYGANRFPGLTWSATPKGTRSIVVVVQGELSNNTSLHLVAYNLPADARSLAPGMNDLPPGAAYGPNVHGASAPYAGPHPHDAAPHAYHLQVFALDIRLPEGGDYAAMKAAMAGHVLASGKAIGQFARPAPTADDGTVHIDSGALKGTTGRDASVAVYKGVPFAAAPVGDLRWRAPALAPAWQGVRDASTFGPLCPQPGPEMARGMAQSEDCLSANIWTTAKPGTDERRPVYVWIYGGGFIGGTGANPEFDGEALAKKGIVVVTFNYRVGALGFLSTPALSRESAQGTSGNYGLLDQIALLRWVQRNITAFGGDPARVTIGGQSAGAGSVGFLTMSPLTKGLFRASIGESHTRHPGDTELRYLSVSYRTRDAAEKAGQAYAEAHGSTDPAALRAMPWQKIIEGSNTVDMEVETGSDGKPPLFRPVVDGYVIPKGYAATYAAGTQNHVTYISGNNKDETGAVPETAFERLRANPPPPRAGMPQTNVTLAAYTASARRKFGAMADEFLRLYPAANDAEAAIQNDAAARDCSRVSTFLWGQLWSKGSPLPVYTYFWTHAQPGPSHDMRGAFHGSEIPYAFNSLDAVNLPWNEQDRKIGETMSSYWANIIAKGDPNGPGLPEWPRYDPTKPRVMELGENFGPIPVAAPDKIAFWQKFFNSQPQW
;
A
#
# COMPACT_ATOMS: atom_id res chain seq x y z
N MET A 1 -42.59 -71.66 -4.75
CA MET A 1 -41.85 -72.85 -5.24
C MET A 1 -40.37 -72.57 -5.01
N ALA A 2 -39.83 -73.09 -3.90
CA ALA A 2 -38.84 -74.17 -3.86
C ALA A 2 -37.43 -73.71 -4.25
N SER A 3 -36.59 -73.37 -3.25
CA SER A 3 -35.39 -74.15 -2.84
C SER A 3 -34.14 -73.72 -3.64
N ASN A 4 -32.90 -73.74 -3.16
CA ASN A 4 -32.32 -74.61 -2.15
C ASN A 4 -31.00 -74.02 -1.63
N LYS A 5 -30.68 -74.33 -0.37
CA LYS A 5 -29.39 -74.11 0.29
C LYS A 5 -28.33 -75.02 -0.35
N THR A 6 -27.03 -74.67 -0.28
CA THR A 6 -25.95 -75.58 0.17
C THR A 6 -24.69 -74.78 0.56
N ARG A 7 -24.17 -75.08 1.76
CA ARG A 7 -22.89 -74.62 2.34
C ARG A 7 -21.75 -75.52 1.87
N TRP A 8 -20.53 -74.99 1.71
CA TRP A 8 -19.28 -75.70 2.09
C TRP A 8 -18.22 -74.69 2.58
N ARG A 9 -17.51 -75.06 3.66
CA ARG A 9 -16.36 -74.37 4.28
C ARG A 9 -15.06 -75.02 3.76
N LEU A 10 -13.99 -74.25 3.53
CA LEU A 10 -12.71 -74.27 4.29
C LEU A 10 -11.54 -73.55 3.56
N ALA A 11 -10.93 -72.61 4.30
CA ALA A 11 -9.52 -72.24 4.49
C ALA A 11 -8.44 -72.20 3.35
N ALA A 12 -7.91 -70.98 3.17
CA ALA A 12 -6.49 -70.52 3.22
C ALA A 12 -5.40 -71.12 2.29
N LEU A 13 -4.72 -70.27 1.48
CA LEU A 13 -3.43 -69.58 1.80
C LEU A 13 -2.78 -68.88 0.57
N SER A 14 -2.39 -67.61 0.78
CA SER A 14 -1.19 -66.87 0.32
C SER A 14 -0.76 -66.70 -1.15
N ALA A 15 -0.62 -65.40 -1.50
CA ALA A 15 0.56 -64.68 -2.05
C ALA A 15 0.81 -64.62 -3.58
N GLY A 16 0.98 -63.38 -4.07
CA GLY A 16 2.11 -63.03 -4.94
C GLY A 16 1.86 -62.08 -6.13
N LEU A 17 2.38 -60.84 -5.99
CA LEU A 17 3.03 -59.98 -7.01
C LEU A 17 2.21 -59.47 -8.23
N LEU A 18 1.91 -58.16 -8.28
CA LEU A 18 2.72 -57.04 -8.81
C LEU A 18 2.55 -56.82 -10.32
N TRP A 19 1.89 -55.72 -10.68
CA TRP A 19 1.93 -55.10 -12.01
C TRP A 19 2.58 -53.73 -11.90
N ALA A 20 3.53 -53.46 -12.79
CA ALA A 20 4.12 -52.16 -13.01
C ALA A 20 3.77 -51.70 -14.44
N ALA A 21 3.38 -50.44 -14.60
CA ALA A 21 3.48 -49.73 -15.87
C ALA A 21 3.74 -48.24 -15.60
N HIS A 22 4.72 -47.72 -16.33
CA HIS A 22 5.29 -46.38 -16.25
C HIS A 22 4.43 -45.30 -16.93
N ALA A 23 4.54 -44.05 -16.43
CA ALA A 23 4.52 -42.84 -17.24
C ALA A 23 5.38 -41.75 -16.58
N GLN A 24 6.23 -41.09 -17.36
CA GLN A 24 7.22 -40.11 -16.90
C GLN A 24 6.85 -38.69 -17.38
N ALA A 25 6.97 -37.74 -16.44
CA ALA A 25 7.28 -36.31 -16.51
C ALA A 25 6.49 -35.34 -17.42
N GLN A 26 5.87 -34.35 -16.77
CA GLN A 26 5.90 -32.95 -17.22
C GLN A 26 5.96 -32.02 -15.99
N GLU A 27 7.02 -31.20 -15.90
CA GLU A 27 7.25 -30.20 -14.86
C GLU A 27 6.42 -28.93 -15.08
N ALA A 28 5.71 -28.51 -14.03
CA ALA A 28 5.53 -27.14 -13.54
C ALA A 28 4.26 -27.13 -12.67
N ARG A 29 4.39 -27.12 -11.33
CA ARG A 29 3.29 -26.79 -10.41
C ARG A 29 3.84 -26.39 -9.03
N ILE A 30 3.46 -25.19 -8.63
CA ILE A 30 3.73 -24.60 -7.32
C ILE A 30 3.07 -25.49 -6.25
N GLY A 31 3.92 -26.14 -5.42
CA GLY A 31 3.65 -26.53 -4.04
C GLY A 31 2.53 -27.54 -3.73
N HIS A 32 2.71 -28.82 -4.07
CA HIS A 32 2.04 -29.94 -3.40
C HIS A 32 3.04 -31.09 -3.23
N ASP A 33 3.67 -31.19 -2.06
CA ASP A 33 4.64 -32.25 -1.78
C ASP A 33 4.05 -33.25 -0.77
N GLY A 34 3.59 -34.39 -1.27
CA GLY A 34 3.19 -35.54 -0.45
C GLY A 34 4.38 -36.28 0.18
N GLN A 35 5.63 -35.86 -0.05
CA GLN A 35 6.84 -36.58 0.40
C GLN A 35 7.44 -36.11 1.73
N ILE A 36 6.86 -35.12 2.43
CA ILE A 36 7.18 -34.95 3.87
C ILE A 36 6.63 -36.14 4.68
N LEU A 37 5.74 -36.94 4.09
CA LEU A 37 5.37 -38.23 4.61
C LEU A 37 6.49 -39.27 4.38
N ILE A 38 7.05 -39.71 5.50
CA ILE A 38 7.63 -41.05 5.71
C ILE A 38 9.05 -41.23 5.15
N SER A 39 10.03 -40.87 5.97
CA SER A 39 11.14 -41.80 6.24
C SER A 39 11.15 -42.10 7.74
N ALA A 40 10.26 -42.99 8.17
CA ALA A 40 10.33 -43.58 9.48
C ALA A 40 11.61 -44.42 9.58
N LEU A 41 12.48 -44.10 10.54
CA LEU A 41 13.52 -45.02 11.02
C LEU A 41 13.18 -45.46 12.44
N ALA A 42 13.58 -46.70 12.73
CA ALA A 42 13.08 -47.54 13.81
C ALA A 42 13.45 -47.07 15.24
N ALA A 43 12.47 -46.51 15.97
CA ALA A 43 12.28 -46.46 17.45
C ALA A 43 13.43 -45.98 18.40
N PRO A 44 13.19 -45.57 19.67
CA PRO A 44 11.98 -45.17 20.39
C PRO A 44 12.21 -43.83 21.16
N ALA A 45 12.05 -42.67 20.53
CA ALA A 45 11.89 -41.42 21.29
C ALA A 45 10.74 -40.66 20.65
N ARG A 46 9.52 -41.12 20.90
CA ARG A 46 8.31 -40.43 20.43
C ARG A 46 8.07 -39.23 21.34
N LEU A 47 8.35 -38.06 20.82
CA LEU A 47 7.99 -36.79 21.45
C LEU A 47 6.48 -36.58 21.23
N ALA A 48 5.75 -36.23 22.28
CA ALA A 48 4.30 -36.04 22.20
C ALA A 48 4.02 -34.60 21.76
N VAL A 49 3.10 -34.37 20.82
CA VAL A 49 2.69 -33.03 20.36
C VAL A 49 1.21 -32.86 20.64
N SER A 50 0.83 -31.76 21.29
CA SER A 50 -0.55 -31.38 21.56
C SER A 50 -0.79 -29.93 21.17
N SER A 51 -2.06 -29.57 20.95
CA SER A 51 -2.49 -28.18 20.80
C SER A 51 -3.63 -27.94 21.78
N PRO A 52 -3.63 -26.83 22.53
CA PRO A 52 -4.72 -26.48 23.43
C PRO A 52 -6.03 -26.11 22.69
N GLN A 53 -5.98 -25.90 21.37
CA GLN A 53 -7.12 -25.48 20.55
C GLN A 53 -7.65 -26.61 19.65
N ILE A 54 -7.14 -27.83 19.84
CA ILE A 54 -7.75 -29.05 19.35
C ILE A 54 -8.73 -29.53 20.41
N ASP A 55 -10.01 -29.61 20.07
CA ASP A 55 -11.04 -30.07 20.99
C ASP A 55 -10.90 -31.58 21.31
N ALA A 56 -11.71 -32.08 22.24
CA ALA A 56 -11.70 -33.50 22.63
C ALA A 56 -12.05 -34.48 21.48
N LYS A 57 -12.59 -33.98 20.37
CA LYS A 57 -12.91 -34.76 19.16
C LYS A 57 -11.81 -34.65 18.09
N GLY A 58 -10.73 -33.93 18.36
CA GLY A 58 -9.62 -33.76 17.45
C GLY A 58 -9.80 -32.61 16.45
N ALA A 59 -10.80 -31.74 16.64
CA ALA A 59 -11.09 -30.63 15.74
C ALA A 59 -10.35 -29.35 16.13
N LEU A 60 -9.71 -28.73 15.14
CA LEU A 60 -9.21 -27.36 15.23
C LEU A 60 -10.41 -26.40 15.38
N SER A 61 -10.29 -25.43 16.28
CA SER A 61 -11.30 -24.38 16.40
C SER A 61 -11.47 -23.61 15.08
N PRO A 62 -12.68 -23.10 14.76
CA PRO A 62 -12.88 -22.23 13.61
C PRO A 62 -11.94 -21.01 13.59
N ASP A 63 -11.58 -20.50 14.76
CA ASP A 63 -10.63 -19.39 14.94
C ASP A 63 -9.21 -19.71 14.46
N ALA A 64 -8.82 -20.98 14.41
CA ALA A 64 -7.53 -21.41 13.89
C ALA A 64 -7.50 -21.56 12.36
N THR A 65 -8.60 -21.26 11.69
CA THR A 65 -8.74 -21.34 10.22
C THR A 65 -8.65 -19.96 9.59
N GLN A 66 -8.33 -19.90 8.30
CA GLN A 66 -8.36 -18.63 7.59
C GLN A 66 -9.77 -17.99 7.52
N TYR A 67 -10.83 -18.79 7.75
CA TYR A 67 -12.22 -18.34 7.68
C TYR A 67 -12.73 -17.85 9.03
N GLY A 68 -11.99 -18.10 10.12
CA GLY A 68 -12.19 -17.49 11.42
C GLY A 68 -11.10 -16.47 11.71
N ALA A 69 -10.65 -16.38 12.96
CA ALA A 69 -9.61 -15.43 13.36
C ALA A 69 -8.20 -15.69 12.80
N ASN A 70 -8.00 -16.77 12.04
CA ASN A 70 -6.71 -17.21 11.49
C ASN A 70 -5.56 -17.25 12.50
N ARG A 71 -5.86 -17.66 13.73
CA ARG A 71 -4.90 -17.68 14.83
C ARG A 71 -4.11 -18.98 14.84
N PHE A 72 -2.80 -18.90 15.02
CA PHE A 72 -2.00 -20.10 15.20
C PHE A 72 -2.54 -20.94 16.37
N PRO A 73 -2.79 -22.26 16.18
CA PRO A 73 -3.52 -23.06 17.15
C PRO A 73 -2.79 -23.27 18.50
N GLY A 74 -1.52 -22.88 18.56
CA GLY A 74 -0.63 -23.22 19.67
C GLY A 74 -0.19 -24.68 19.56
N LEU A 75 1.09 -24.94 19.82
CA LEU A 75 1.63 -26.29 19.88
C LEU A 75 2.47 -26.43 21.12
N THR A 76 2.36 -27.55 21.82
CA THR A 76 3.22 -27.93 22.92
C THR A 76 3.78 -29.31 22.64
N TRP A 77 5.03 -29.54 22.99
CA TRP A 77 5.67 -30.83 22.82
C TRP A 77 6.57 -31.23 24.00
N SER A 78 6.85 -32.54 24.12
CA SER A 78 7.69 -33.08 25.21
C SER A 78 9.18 -32.68 25.08
N ALA A 79 10.02 -33.09 26.02
CA ALA A 79 11.42 -32.62 26.09
C ALA A 79 12.28 -32.99 24.87
N THR A 80 13.06 -32.02 24.39
CA THR A 80 13.97 -32.14 23.25
C THR A 80 15.16 -33.10 23.53
N PRO A 81 15.58 -33.95 22.59
CA PRO A 81 16.74 -34.83 22.78
C PRO A 81 18.07 -34.08 22.97
N LYS A 82 18.98 -34.70 23.73
CA LYS A 82 20.35 -34.20 23.93
C LYS A 82 21.09 -34.13 22.60
N GLY A 83 21.76 -33.00 22.34
CA GLY A 83 22.51 -32.76 21.10
C GLY A 83 21.75 -31.92 20.06
N THR A 84 20.48 -31.61 20.30
CA THR A 84 19.71 -30.70 19.45
C THR A 84 20.32 -29.31 19.43
N ARG A 85 20.44 -28.72 18.25
CA ARG A 85 20.82 -27.32 18.00
C ARG A 85 19.67 -26.46 17.47
N SER A 86 18.68 -27.05 16.80
CA SER A 86 17.52 -26.35 16.25
C SER A 86 16.26 -27.22 16.31
N ILE A 87 15.11 -26.59 16.53
CA ILE A 87 13.79 -27.22 16.34
C ILE A 87 13.13 -26.68 15.06
N VAL A 88 12.45 -27.57 14.33
CA VAL A 88 11.61 -27.23 13.17
C VAL A 88 10.19 -27.67 13.43
N VAL A 89 9.22 -26.80 13.17
CA VAL A 89 7.78 -27.06 13.26
C VAL A 89 7.18 -26.97 11.86
N VAL A 90 6.43 -28.00 11.47
CA VAL A 90 5.69 -28.05 10.20
C VAL A 90 4.21 -28.31 10.48
N VAL A 91 3.36 -27.50 9.86
CA VAL A 91 1.90 -27.69 9.86
C VAL A 91 1.44 -27.88 8.42
N GLN A 92 0.77 -29.00 8.15
CA GLN A 92 0.26 -29.33 6.83
C GLN A 92 -1.20 -29.81 6.91
N GLY A 93 -1.95 -29.57 5.84
CA GLY A 93 -3.35 -29.98 5.68
C GLY A 93 -3.52 -30.82 4.41
N GLU A 94 -4.37 -31.83 4.46
CA GLU A 94 -4.85 -32.55 3.27
C GLU A 94 -6.07 -31.81 2.71
N LEU A 95 -6.02 -31.37 1.46
CA LEU A 95 -7.11 -30.76 0.71
C LEU A 95 -7.37 -31.58 -0.54
N SER A 96 -8.53 -32.24 -0.65
CA SER A 96 -9.03 -32.89 -1.89
C SER A 96 -7.94 -33.39 -2.86
N ASN A 97 -7.28 -34.50 -2.50
CA ASN A 97 -6.17 -35.18 -3.22
C ASN A 97 -4.80 -34.47 -3.27
N ASN A 98 -4.62 -33.34 -2.59
CA ASN A 98 -3.38 -32.56 -2.54
C ASN A 98 -2.98 -32.19 -1.09
N THR A 99 -1.69 -31.99 -0.82
CA THR A 99 -1.16 -31.57 0.49
C THR A 99 -0.75 -30.10 0.46
N SER A 100 -1.20 -29.30 1.43
CA SER A 100 -0.86 -27.88 1.56
C SER A 100 -0.04 -27.60 2.82
N LEU A 101 0.98 -26.75 2.71
CA LEU A 101 1.84 -26.31 3.81
C LEU A 101 1.31 -25.01 4.43
N HIS A 102 0.85 -25.07 5.67
CA HIS A 102 0.24 -23.94 6.39
C HIS A 102 1.26 -23.15 7.21
N LEU A 103 2.31 -23.82 7.70
CA LEU A 103 3.44 -23.18 8.40
C LEU A 103 4.68 -24.06 8.31
N VAL A 104 5.81 -23.39 8.13
CA VAL A 104 7.14 -23.94 8.42
C VAL A 104 7.87 -22.92 9.29
N ALA A 105 8.30 -23.32 10.48
CA ALA A 105 9.13 -22.51 11.36
C ALA A 105 10.41 -23.28 11.68
N TYR A 106 11.57 -22.68 11.45
CA TYR A 106 12.86 -23.33 11.67
C TYR A 106 13.82 -22.45 12.49
N ASN A 107 14.90 -23.05 13.01
CA ASN A 107 15.84 -22.40 13.94
C ASN A 107 15.23 -21.98 15.27
N LEU A 108 14.17 -22.66 15.72
CA LEU A 108 13.67 -22.49 17.08
C LEU A 108 14.74 -22.94 18.10
N PRO A 109 14.87 -22.26 19.26
CA PRO A 109 15.83 -22.63 20.30
C PRO A 109 15.72 -24.12 20.69
N ALA A 110 16.85 -24.77 20.97
CA ALA A 110 16.89 -26.20 21.28
C ALA A 110 16.09 -26.58 22.54
N ASP A 111 15.87 -25.63 23.45
CA ASP A 111 15.07 -25.77 24.66
C ASP A 111 13.59 -25.39 24.45
N ALA A 112 13.18 -24.95 23.26
CA ALA A 112 11.78 -24.65 22.98
C ALA A 112 10.92 -25.91 23.12
N ARG A 113 9.81 -25.76 23.85
CA ARG A 113 8.82 -26.83 24.08
C ARG A 113 7.41 -26.47 23.62
N SER A 114 7.22 -25.25 23.15
CA SER A 114 5.93 -24.80 22.67
C SER A 114 6.06 -23.62 21.71
N LEU A 115 5.00 -23.43 20.94
CA LEU A 115 4.66 -22.23 20.21
C LEU A 115 3.31 -21.74 20.74
N ALA A 116 3.24 -20.49 21.17
CA ALA A 116 2.07 -19.97 21.86
C ALA A 116 0.86 -19.81 20.91
N PRO A 117 -0.38 -20.11 21.36
CA PRO A 117 -1.57 -19.85 20.56
C PRO A 117 -1.70 -18.37 20.20
N GLY A 118 -2.19 -18.09 18.99
CA GLY A 118 -2.37 -16.72 18.48
C GLY A 118 -1.08 -15.97 18.16
N MET A 119 0.07 -16.66 18.11
CA MET A 119 1.33 -16.03 17.70
C MET A 119 1.25 -15.51 16.25
N ASN A 120 1.78 -14.30 16.04
CA ASN A 120 1.92 -13.68 14.71
C ASN A 120 3.38 -13.61 14.25
N ASP A 121 4.32 -13.69 15.19
CA ASP A 121 5.76 -13.63 14.97
C ASP A 121 6.45 -14.81 15.64
N LEU A 122 7.58 -15.25 15.07
CA LEU A 122 8.41 -16.30 15.66
C LEU A 122 9.28 -15.76 16.80
N PRO A 123 9.72 -16.63 17.73
CA PRO A 123 10.73 -16.28 18.72
C PRO A 123 12.03 -15.76 18.07
N PRO A 124 12.79 -14.88 18.76
CA PRO A 124 14.06 -14.38 18.25
C PRO A 124 15.02 -15.49 17.81
N GLY A 125 15.60 -15.34 16.61
CA GLY A 125 16.56 -16.29 16.05
C GLY A 125 15.96 -17.46 15.27
N ALA A 126 14.63 -17.55 15.20
CA ALA A 126 13.89 -18.44 14.30
C ALA A 126 13.48 -17.73 13.01
N ALA A 127 13.12 -18.50 11.99
CA ALA A 127 12.73 -17.99 10.68
C ALA A 127 11.55 -18.78 10.09
N TYR A 128 10.74 -18.08 9.28
CA TYR A 128 9.66 -18.69 8.51
C TYR A 128 10.21 -19.37 7.26
N GLY A 129 9.78 -20.60 7.02
CA GLY A 129 9.99 -21.34 5.78
C GLY A 129 8.86 -21.10 4.76
N PRO A 130 8.90 -21.80 3.62
CA PRO A 130 7.88 -21.67 2.60
C PRO A 130 6.56 -22.33 3.00
N ASN A 131 5.46 -21.65 2.70
CA ASN A 131 4.09 -22.11 2.91
C ASN A 131 3.17 -21.66 1.75
N VAL A 132 1.86 -21.87 1.88
CA VAL A 132 0.84 -21.50 0.87
C VAL A 132 0.81 -20.01 0.47
N HIS A 133 1.38 -19.10 1.27
CA HIS A 133 1.47 -17.67 0.97
C HIS A 133 2.88 -17.22 0.54
N GLY A 134 3.81 -18.14 0.34
CA GLY A 134 5.15 -17.87 -0.20
C GLY A 134 6.29 -18.22 0.76
N ALA A 135 7.52 -18.02 0.29
CA ALA A 135 8.72 -18.21 1.10
C ALA A 135 8.74 -17.16 2.22
N SER A 136 8.63 -17.60 3.47
CA SER A 136 8.71 -16.78 4.69
C SER A 136 7.44 -16.04 5.12
N ALA A 137 6.27 -16.49 4.70
CA ALA A 137 5.00 -15.98 5.25
C ALA A 137 4.68 -16.58 6.65
N PRO A 138 3.93 -15.87 7.51
CA PRO A 138 3.49 -16.37 8.81
C PRO A 138 2.47 -17.52 8.69
N TYR A 139 2.00 -18.04 9.83
CA TYR A 139 0.96 -19.09 9.86
C TYR A 139 -0.25 -18.70 9.01
N ALA A 140 -0.61 -19.60 8.11
CA ALA A 140 -1.79 -19.52 7.27
C ALA A 140 -2.72 -20.67 7.67
N GLY A 141 -3.76 -20.36 8.42
CA GLY A 141 -4.78 -21.32 8.79
C GLY A 141 -5.35 -22.03 7.56
N PRO A 142 -5.97 -23.19 7.75
CA PRO A 142 -6.46 -23.98 6.64
C PRO A 142 -7.47 -23.29 5.71
N HIS A 143 -7.36 -23.61 4.41
CA HIS A 143 -8.23 -23.16 3.31
C HIS A 143 -9.10 -24.30 2.72
N PRO A 144 -9.99 -24.94 3.49
CA PRO A 144 -10.84 -26.01 2.98
C PRO A 144 -11.87 -25.47 1.97
N HIS A 145 -11.94 -26.05 0.78
CA HIS A 145 -12.86 -25.60 -0.28
C HIS A 145 -14.31 -26.07 -0.07
N ASP A 146 -14.51 -27.02 0.85
CA ASP A 146 -15.79 -27.63 1.16
C ASP A 146 -15.98 -27.78 2.67
N ALA A 147 -17.16 -28.28 3.07
CA ALA A 147 -17.49 -28.52 4.46
C ALA A 147 -17.02 -29.90 4.98
N ALA A 148 -16.22 -30.63 4.19
CA ALA A 148 -15.76 -31.96 4.58
C ALA A 148 -14.69 -31.86 5.69
N PRO A 149 -14.58 -32.88 6.57
CA PRO A 149 -13.47 -32.95 7.50
C PRO A 149 -12.14 -33.13 6.76
N HIS A 150 -11.14 -32.30 7.07
CA HIS A 150 -9.79 -32.37 6.49
C HIS A 150 -8.76 -32.74 7.56
N ALA A 151 -7.81 -33.61 7.22
CA ALA A 151 -6.76 -34.03 8.14
C ALA A 151 -5.63 -33.00 8.19
N TYR A 152 -5.16 -32.69 9.41
CA TYR A 152 -3.97 -31.88 9.66
C TYR A 152 -2.90 -32.72 10.31
N HIS A 153 -1.67 -32.49 9.87
CA HIS A 153 -0.50 -33.08 10.48
C HIS A 153 0.37 -31.98 11.07
N LEU A 154 0.73 -32.20 12.33
CA LEU A 154 1.57 -31.31 13.12
C LEU A 154 2.85 -32.09 13.41
N GLN A 155 3.98 -31.61 12.90
CA GLN A 155 5.26 -32.29 13.01
C GLN A 155 6.29 -31.38 13.67
N VAL A 156 7.08 -31.98 14.56
CA VAL A 156 8.20 -31.33 15.23
C VAL A 156 9.46 -32.16 15.00
N PHE A 157 10.50 -31.51 14.49
CA PHE A 157 11.81 -32.10 14.21
C PHE A 157 12.84 -31.44 15.10
N ALA A 158 13.83 -32.19 15.58
CA ALA A 158 14.99 -31.62 16.26
C ALA A 158 16.25 -32.00 15.49
N LEU A 159 16.97 -30.97 15.09
CA LEU A 159 18.16 -31.06 14.27
C LEU A 159 19.37 -30.84 15.17
N ASP A 160 20.43 -31.61 14.96
CA ASP A 160 21.75 -31.42 15.56
C ASP A 160 22.57 -30.31 14.86
N ILE A 161 21.95 -29.61 13.91
CA ILE A 161 22.49 -28.47 13.16
C ILE A 161 21.56 -27.25 13.27
N ARG A 162 22.08 -26.07 12.92
CA ARG A 162 21.28 -24.87 12.67
C ARG A 162 21.15 -24.67 11.17
N LEU A 163 19.95 -24.41 10.68
CA LEU A 163 19.70 -24.17 9.26
C LEU A 163 20.18 -22.77 8.87
N PRO A 164 20.75 -22.57 7.67
CA PRO A 164 21.15 -21.24 7.21
C PRO A 164 19.93 -20.34 6.97
N GLU A 165 20.04 -19.06 7.30
CA GLU A 165 19.01 -18.06 6.98
C GLU A 165 18.91 -17.89 5.45
N GLY A 166 17.68 -17.89 4.92
CA GLY A 166 17.43 -17.74 3.48
C GLY A 166 17.69 -18.99 2.63
N GLY A 167 17.82 -20.17 3.25
CA GLY A 167 17.97 -21.44 2.52
C GLY A 167 16.74 -21.82 1.69
N ASP A 168 16.96 -22.54 0.58
CA ASP A 168 15.86 -23.07 -0.23
C ASP A 168 15.16 -24.27 0.44
N TYR A 169 13.96 -24.57 -0.04
CA TYR A 169 13.12 -25.64 0.50
C TYR A 169 13.76 -27.03 0.41
N ALA A 170 14.55 -27.30 -0.63
CA ALA A 170 15.18 -28.60 -0.84
C ALA A 170 16.30 -28.85 0.16
N ALA A 171 17.11 -27.83 0.46
CA ALA A 171 18.15 -27.89 1.48
C ALA A 171 17.55 -28.13 2.88
N MET A 172 16.46 -27.44 3.21
CA MET A 172 15.72 -27.66 4.46
C MET A 172 15.18 -29.09 4.55
N LYS A 173 14.52 -29.58 3.49
CA LYS A 173 13.98 -30.95 3.43
C LYS A 173 15.09 -31.99 3.59
N ALA A 174 16.24 -31.79 2.94
CA ALA A 174 17.39 -32.68 3.04
C ALA A 174 17.96 -32.73 4.47
N ALA A 175 18.08 -31.57 5.12
CA ALA A 175 18.53 -31.46 6.51
C ALA A 175 17.56 -32.10 7.52
N MET A 176 16.27 -32.19 7.20
CA MET A 176 15.25 -32.83 8.04
C MET A 176 15.20 -34.35 7.87
N ALA A 177 15.79 -34.90 6.80
CA ALA A 177 15.75 -36.32 6.50
C ALA A 177 16.38 -37.14 7.65
N GLY A 178 15.62 -38.07 8.22
CA GLY A 178 16.07 -38.90 9.35
C GLY A 178 15.91 -38.28 10.75
N HIS A 179 15.44 -37.04 10.88
CA HIS A 179 15.32 -36.32 12.17
C HIS A 179 13.87 -36.21 12.73
N VAL A 180 12.99 -37.15 12.39
CA VAL A 180 11.59 -37.15 12.85
C VAL A 180 11.49 -37.62 14.31
N LEU A 181 11.09 -36.74 15.22
CA LEU A 181 10.96 -37.06 16.65
C LEU A 181 9.50 -37.13 17.13
N ALA A 182 8.60 -36.36 16.53
CA ALA A 182 7.18 -36.38 16.87
C ALA A 182 6.26 -36.06 15.69
N SER A 183 5.09 -36.70 15.67
CA SER A 183 4.00 -36.38 14.75
C SER A 183 2.65 -36.51 15.46
N GLY A 184 1.79 -35.50 15.34
CA GLY A 184 0.39 -35.53 15.74
C GLY A 184 -0.55 -35.47 14.53
N LYS A 185 -1.78 -35.98 14.69
CA LYS A 185 -2.87 -35.83 13.70
C LYS A 185 -4.06 -35.13 14.35
N ALA A 186 -4.70 -34.22 13.62
CA ALA A 186 -5.97 -33.59 13.98
C ALA A 186 -6.95 -33.69 12.79
N ILE A 187 -8.26 -33.73 13.04
CA ILE A 187 -9.29 -33.74 12.00
C ILE A 187 -10.13 -32.47 12.19
N GLY A 188 -9.91 -31.46 11.36
CA GLY A 188 -10.68 -30.23 11.41
C GLY A 188 -11.99 -30.37 10.64
N GLN A 189 -13.12 -30.09 11.30
CA GLN A 189 -14.38 -29.81 10.62
C GLN A 189 -14.46 -28.32 10.36
N PHE A 190 -14.65 -27.93 9.11
CA PHE A 190 -14.84 -26.54 8.73
C PHE A 190 -16.11 -26.44 7.93
N ALA A 191 -16.90 -25.41 8.19
CA ALA A 191 -18.01 -25.07 7.32
C ALA A 191 -17.67 -23.71 6.70
N ARG A 192 -17.46 -23.67 5.38
CA ARG A 192 -17.84 -22.48 4.62
C ARG A 192 -19.33 -22.29 4.91
N PRO A 193 -19.78 -21.16 5.48
CA PRO A 193 -21.21 -20.89 5.53
C PRO A 193 -21.74 -21.07 4.11
N ALA A 194 -22.79 -21.89 3.94
CA ALA A 194 -23.45 -21.99 2.65
C ALA A 194 -23.75 -20.56 2.18
N PRO A 195 -23.48 -20.20 0.92
CA PRO A 195 -23.89 -18.89 0.41
C PRO A 195 -25.40 -18.78 0.66
N THR A 196 -25.77 -17.94 1.61
CA THR A 196 -27.16 -17.53 1.77
C THR A 196 -27.58 -16.90 0.47
N ALA A 197 -28.85 -17.10 0.09
CA ALA A 197 -29.43 -16.48 -1.09
C ALA A 197 -28.99 -15.00 -1.20
N ASP A 198 -28.57 -14.63 -2.41
CA ASP A 198 -27.94 -13.35 -2.78
C ASP A 198 -28.73 -12.14 -2.30
N ASP A 199 -28.44 -11.69 -1.07
CA ASP A 199 -29.02 -10.48 -0.48
C ASP A 199 -28.08 -9.28 -0.58
N GLY A 200 -26.99 -9.42 -1.36
CA GLY A 200 -25.94 -8.43 -1.55
C GLY A 200 -24.87 -8.38 -0.44
N THR A 201 -24.91 -9.31 0.52
CA THR A 201 -23.94 -9.35 1.62
C THR A 201 -22.58 -9.89 1.16
N VAL A 202 -21.51 -9.17 1.53
CA VAL A 202 -20.10 -9.57 1.32
C VAL A 202 -19.49 -9.98 2.65
N HIS A 203 -18.72 -11.07 2.65
CA HIS A 203 -18.02 -11.57 3.83
C HIS A 203 -16.52 -11.31 3.72
N ILE A 204 -15.96 -10.65 4.73
CA ILE A 204 -14.51 -10.43 4.89
C ILE A 204 -14.02 -11.08 6.20
N ASP A 205 -12.70 -11.07 6.44
CA ASP A 205 -12.06 -11.67 7.62
C ASP A 205 -12.62 -11.19 8.96
N SER A 206 -13.07 -9.93 9.03
CA SER A 206 -13.63 -9.31 10.24
C SER A 206 -15.16 -9.39 10.35
N GLY A 207 -15.88 -9.80 9.31
CA GLY A 207 -17.34 -9.98 9.39
C GLY A 207 -18.10 -9.77 8.08
N ALA A 208 -19.42 -9.72 8.19
CA ALA A 208 -20.33 -9.53 7.05
C ALA A 208 -20.66 -8.05 6.85
N LEU A 209 -20.76 -7.62 5.59
CA LEU A 209 -21.00 -6.25 5.14
C LEU A 209 -22.15 -6.21 4.15
N LYS A 210 -22.98 -5.19 4.24
CA LYS A 210 -23.97 -4.86 3.21
C LYS A 210 -23.70 -3.48 2.63
N GLY A 211 -23.38 -3.46 1.33
CA GLY A 211 -23.16 -2.22 0.60
C GLY A 211 -24.47 -1.57 0.15
N THR A 212 -24.32 -0.56 -0.70
CA THR A 212 -25.40 0.10 -1.41
C THR A 212 -25.11 0.12 -2.91
N THR A 213 -26.10 0.50 -3.70
CA THR A 213 -25.94 0.71 -5.14
C THR A 213 -25.28 2.07 -5.40
N GLY A 214 -24.42 2.15 -6.42
CA GLY A 214 -23.87 3.40 -6.93
C GLY A 214 -24.92 4.27 -7.63
N ARG A 215 -24.47 5.35 -8.28
CA ARG A 215 -25.36 6.15 -9.15
C ARG A 215 -25.83 5.32 -10.35
N ASP A 216 -24.95 4.47 -10.87
CA ASP A 216 -25.24 3.39 -11.81
C ASP A 216 -25.60 2.10 -11.06
N ALA A 217 -26.76 1.52 -11.43
CA ALA A 217 -27.30 0.33 -10.77
C ALA A 217 -26.41 -0.92 -10.90
N SER A 218 -25.49 -0.93 -11.86
CA SER A 218 -24.52 -2.02 -12.05
C SER A 218 -23.33 -1.99 -11.10
N VAL A 219 -23.14 -0.92 -10.34
CA VAL A 219 -22.00 -0.76 -9.41
C VAL A 219 -22.46 -0.96 -7.98
N ALA A 220 -21.83 -1.90 -7.28
CA ALA A 220 -21.93 -2.05 -5.84
C ALA A 220 -20.88 -1.18 -5.14
N VAL A 221 -21.30 -0.49 -4.08
CA VAL A 221 -20.45 0.42 -3.32
C VAL A 221 -20.51 0.06 -1.83
N TYR A 222 -19.34 -0.13 -1.23
CA TYR A 222 -19.17 -0.41 0.19
C TYR A 222 -18.36 0.72 0.79
N LYS A 223 -18.86 1.42 1.79
CA LYS A 223 -18.26 2.62 2.38
C LYS A 223 -18.05 2.42 3.88
N GLY A 224 -17.01 3.05 4.42
CA GLY A 224 -16.74 3.01 5.87
C GLY A 224 -16.36 1.62 6.39
N VAL A 225 -15.77 0.76 5.55
CA VAL A 225 -15.35 -0.60 5.92
C VAL A 225 -14.06 -0.53 6.75
N PRO A 226 -14.06 -0.94 8.04
CA PRO A 226 -12.84 -0.86 8.85
C PRO A 226 -11.78 -1.82 8.33
N PHE A 227 -10.57 -1.32 8.05
CA PHE A 227 -9.44 -2.15 7.64
C PHE A 227 -8.42 -2.36 8.78
N ALA A 228 -8.52 -1.57 9.85
CA ALA A 228 -7.70 -1.65 11.06
C ALA A 228 -8.52 -1.30 12.30
N ALA A 229 -8.00 -1.62 13.49
CA ALA A 229 -8.58 -1.16 14.74
C ALA A 229 -8.50 0.37 14.86
N ALA A 230 -9.48 0.97 15.54
CA ALA A 230 -9.48 2.39 15.85
C ALA A 230 -8.18 2.79 16.60
N PRO A 231 -7.37 3.73 16.08
CA PRO A 231 -6.11 4.15 16.68
C PRO A 231 -6.31 5.11 17.87
N VAL A 232 -7.18 4.73 18.82
CA VAL A 232 -7.55 5.50 20.02
C VAL A 232 -6.84 4.98 21.28
N GLY A 233 -6.79 5.81 22.32
CA GLY A 233 -6.22 5.43 23.61
C GLY A 233 -4.80 4.88 23.46
N ASP A 234 -4.56 3.67 23.95
CA ASP A 234 -3.25 3.02 23.87
C ASP A 234 -2.77 2.77 22.43
N LEU A 235 -3.68 2.70 21.45
CA LEU A 235 -3.34 2.52 20.03
C LEU A 235 -2.96 3.84 19.33
N ARG A 236 -3.15 4.99 19.98
CA ARG A 236 -2.66 6.27 19.45
C ARG A 236 -1.13 6.24 19.39
N TRP A 237 -0.60 6.64 18.23
CA TRP A 237 0.83 6.54 17.87
C TRP A 237 1.41 5.13 17.99
N ARG A 238 0.63 4.13 17.56
CA ARG A 238 1.11 2.77 17.31
C ARG A 238 0.88 2.36 15.86
N ALA A 239 1.60 1.32 15.43
CA ALA A 239 1.28 0.62 14.20
C ALA A 239 -0.18 0.10 14.24
N PRO A 240 -0.90 0.10 13.11
CA PRO A 240 -2.29 -0.35 13.06
C PRO A 240 -2.43 -1.80 13.49
N ALA A 241 -3.35 -2.06 14.41
CA ALA A 241 -3.78 -3.40 14.75
C ALA A 241 -4.87 -3.87 13.77
N LEU A 242 -5.09 -5.19 13.68
CA LEU A 242 -6.18 -5.76 12.90
C LEU A 242 -7.54 -5.22 13.38
N ALA A 243 -8.44 -4.98 12.45
CA ALA A 243 -9.82 -4.61 12.77
C ALA A 243 -10.46 -5.72 13.65
N PRO A 244 -11.12 -5.37 14.77
CA PRO A 244 -11.86 -6.34 15.55
C PRO A 244 -12.95 -6.99 14.70
N ALA A 245 -13.12 -8.31 14.85
CA ALA A 245 -14.23 -8.99 14.21
C ALA A 245 -15.56 -8.56 14.85
N TRP A 246 -16.63 -8.48 14.05
CA TRP A 246 -17.98 -8.19 14.52
C TRP A 246 -18.95 -9.33 14.18
N GLN A 247 -20.08 -9.34 14.88
CA GLN A 247 -21.19 -10.25 14.64
C GLN A 247 -22.31 -9.54 13.88
N GLY A 248 -23.06 -10.30 13.08
CA GLY A 248 -24.12 -9.75 12.22
C GLY A 248 -23.59 -9.05 10.96
N VAL A 249 -24.49 -8.37 10.26
CA VAL A 249 -24.20 -7.65 9.01
C VAL A 249 -24.02 -6.17 9.31
N ARG A 250 -22.85 -5.62 9.01
CA ARG A 250 -22.57 -4.20 9.15
C ARG A 250 -23.02 -3.44 7.90
N ASP A 251 -23.74 -2.34 8.13
CA ASP A 251 -24.10 -1.42 7.06
C ASP A 251 -22.86 -0.67 6.56
N ALA A 252 -22.58 -0.81 5.27
CA ALA A 252 -21.49 -0.17 4.54
C ALA A 252 -22.04 0.78 3.47
N SER A 253 -23.16 1.45 3.72
CA SER A 253 -23.77 2.44 2.80
C SER A 253 -23.26 3.87 3.00
N THR A 254 -22.56 4.15 4.11
CA THR A 254 -22.13 5.50 4.52
C THR A 254 -20.61 5.58 4.67
N PHE A 255 -20.04 6.74 4.31
CA PHE A 255 -18.61 6.98 4.51
C PHE A 255 -18.27 7.05 5.99
N GLY A 256 -17.12 6.49 6.36
CA GLY A 256 -16.55 6.65 7.69
C GLY A 256 -16.12 8.10 7.98
N PRO A 257 -15.92 8.46 9.26
CA PRO A 257 -15.46 9.79 9.63
C PRO A 257 -14.03 10.06 9.13
N LEU A 258 -13.69 11.33 8.97
CA LEU A 258 -12.34 11.76 8.62
C LEU A 258 -11.41 11.52 9.79
N CYS A 259 -10.14 11.22 9.48
CA CYS A 259 -9.12 11.32 10.49
C CYS A 259 -9.01 12.77 10.99
N PRO A 260 -8.72 12.98 12.30
CA PRO A 260 -8.71 14.31 12.85
C PRO A 260 -7.66 15.19 12.18
N GLN A 261 -8.07 16.37 11.76
CA GLN A 261 -7.30 17.32 10.96
C GLN A 261 -7.75 18.76 11.25
N PRO A 262 -6.83 19.74 11.17
CA PRO A 262 -7.15 21.12 11.50
C PRO A 262 -8.06 21.79 10.47
N GLY A 263 -8.95 22.67 10.95
CA GLY A 263 -9.76 23.57 10.13
C GLY A 263 -11.09 22.98 9.61
N PRO A 264 -12.23 23.69 9.75
CA PRO A 264 -13.53 23.20 9.28
C PRO A 264 -13.61 23.06 7.75
N GLU A 265 -12.81 23.83 7.01
CA GLU A 265 -12.79 23.83 5.55
C GLU A 265 -12.14 22.57 4.97
N MET A 266 -11.02 22.11 5.56
CA MET A 266 -10.40 20.83 5.17
C MET A 266 -11.30 19.64 5.49
N ALA A 267 -12.07 19.74 6.57
CA ALA A 267 -13.05 18.74 6.95
C ALA A 267 -14.29 18.70 6.05
N ARG A 268 -14.50 19.71 5.18
CA ARG A 268 -15.65 19.83 4.26
C ARG A 268 -17.01 19.58 4.95
N GLY A 269 -17.13 19.98 6.22
CA GLY A 269 -18.35 19.76 7.03
C GLY A 269 -18.61 18.30 7.45
N MET A 270 -17.71 17.38 7.15
CA MET A 270 -17.83 15.97 7.54
C MET A 270 -17.33 15.74 8.98
N ALA A 271 -17.89 14.72 9.64
CA ALA A 271 -17.51 14.35 10.99
C ALA A 271 -16.07 13.83 11.06
N GLN A 272 -15.36 14.21 12.13
CA GLN A 272 -14.00 13.75 12.41
C GLN A 272 -13.99 12.83 13.62
N SER A 273 -13.17 11.78 13.58
CA SER A 273 -12.96 10.83 14.67
C SER A 273 -11.59 10.20 14.54
N GLU A 274 -10.95 9.86 15.66
CA GLU A 274 -9.75 9.01 15.62
C GLU A 274 -10.07 7.59 15.12
N ASP A 275 -11.30 7.11 15.30
CA ASP A 275 -11.80 5.89 14.64
C ASP A 275 -12.11 6.18 13.15
N CYS A 276 -11.05 6.44 12.38
CA CYS A 276 -11.14 6.84 10.99
C CYS A 276 -10.61 5.82 9.98
N LEU A 277 -9.93 4.75 10.42
CA LEU A 277 -9.23 3.79 9.55
C LEU A 277 -10.20 2.87 8.80
N SER A 278 -10.85 3.46 7.81
CA SER A 278 -11.89 2.87 6.99
C SER A 278 -11.59 3.00 5.50
N ALA A 279 -12.07 2.01 4.74
CA ALA A 279 -11.95 1.90 3.30
C ALA A 279 -13.32 1.97 2.63
N ASN A 280 -13.31 2.33 1.35
CA ASN A 280 -14.46 2.39 0.47
C ASN A 280 -14.14 1.64 -0.81
N ILE A 281 -15.07 0.85 -1.32
CA ILE A 281 -14.89 -0.07 -2.44
C ILE A 281 -15.99 0.15 -3.46
N TRP A 282 -15.63 0.29 -4.74
CA TRP A 282 -16.54 0.27 -5.89
C TRP A 282 -16.21 -0.92 -6.77
N THR A 283 -17.22 -1.70 -7.15
CA THR A 283 -17.04 -2.88 -7.99
C THR A 283 -18.29 -3.17 -8.82
N THR A 284 -18.09 -3.67 -10.04
CA THR A 284 -19.15 -4.28 -10.86
C THR A 284 -19.14 -5.81 -10.78
N ALA A 285 -18.23 -6.40 -9.99
CA ALA A 285 -18.22 -7.83 -9.73
C ALA A 285 -19.41 -8.23 -8.86
N LYS A 286 -19.97 -9.41 -9.13
CA LYS A 286 -21.08 -9.91 -8.32
C LYS A 286 -20.54 -10.57 -7.04
N PRO A 287 -21.12 -10.27 -5.86
CA PRO A 287 -20.76 -10.95 -4.62
C PRO A 287 -20.79 -12.47 -4.76
N GLY A 288 -19.83 -13.15 -4.14
CA GLY A 288 -19.77 -14.62 -4.13
C GLY A 288 -19.31 -15.28 -5.44
N THR A 289 -18.93 -14.52 -6.47
CA THR A 289 -18.32 -15.05 -7.69
C THR A 289 -16.80 -15.16 -7.59
N ASP A 290 -16.20 -15.99 -8.44
CA ASP A 290 -14.74 -16.16 -8.53
C ASP A 290 -14.07 -15.13 -9.47
N GLU A 291 -14.68 -13.97 -9.66
CA GLU A 291 -14.11 -12.89 -10.46
C GLU A 291 -12.76 -12.41 -9.87
N ARG A 292 -11.83 -12.03 -10.76
CA ARG A 292 -10.46 -11.62 -10.45
C ARG A 292 -10.09 -10.35 -11.22
N ARG A 293 -10.74 -9.26 -10.84
CA ARG A 293 -10.57 -7.93 -11.47
C ARG A 293 -9.33 -7.22 -10.94
N PRO A 294 -8.60 -6.47 -11.78
CA PRO A 294 -7.50 -5.64 -11.30
C PRO A 294 -8.00 -4.61 -10.29
N VAL A 295 -7.16 -4.32 -9.30
CA VAL A 295 -7.51 -3.50 -8.13
C VAL A 295 -6.74 -2.20 -8.17
N TYR A 296 -7.42 -1.08 -7.97
CA TYR A 296 -6.80 0.24 -7.83
C TYR A 296 -6.97 0.76 -6.42
N VAL A 297 -5.87 0.97 -5.71
CA VAL A 297 -5.87 1.52 -4.35
C VAL A 297 -5.41 2.97 -4.40
N TRP A 298 -6.32 3.89 -4.11
CA TRP A 298 -6.10 5.34 -4.16
C TRP A 298 -5.73 5.92 -2.81
N ILE A 299 -4.60 6.63 -2.77
CA ILE A 299 -4.07 7.35 -1.61
C ILE A 299 -4.26 8.85 -1.85
N TYR A 300 -5.10 9.50 -1.04
CA TYR A 300 -5.39 10.92 -1.20
C TYR A 300 -4.23 11.82 -0.74
N GLY A 301 -4.16 13.02 -1.33
CA GLY A 301 -3.21 14.08 -1.02
C GLY A 301 -3.53 14.90 0.23
N GLY A 302 -3.13 16.17 0.26
CA GLY A 302 -3.40 17.09 1.39
C GLY A 302 -2.22 17.33 2.33
N GLY A 303 -0.99 17.24 1.80
CA GLY A 303 0.24 17.63 2.52
C GLY A 303 0.56 16.78 3.75
N PHE A 304 -0.07 15.60 3.89
CA PHE A 304 -0.08 14.81 5.13
C PHE A 304 -0.73 15.52 6.33
N ILE A 305 -1.41 16.65 6.13
CA ILE A 305 -2.09 17.43 7.18
C ILE A 305 -3.59 17.12 7.21
N GLY A 306 -4.20 16.90 6.05
CA GLY A 306 -5.63 16.70 5.89
C GLY A 306 -5.99 15.93 4.63
N GLY A 307 -7.29 15.80 4.37
CA GLY A 307 -7.87 15.03 3.27
C GLY A 307 -8.69 13.83 3.75
N THR A 308 -9.32 13.13 2.80
CA THR A 308 -10.16 11.96 3.07
C THR A 308 -10.39 11.10 1.84
N GLY A 309 -10.48 9.78 2.02
CA GLY A 309 -10.90 8.82 0.99
C GLY A 309 -12.35 8.99 0.51
N ALA A 310 -13.14 9.89 1.10
CA ALA A 310 -14.52 10.17 0.72
C ALA A 310 -14.68 11.36 -0.26
N ASN A 311 -13.59 11.96 -0.75
CA ASN A 311 -13.68 13.11 -1.67
C ASN A 311 -14.28 12.69 -3.02
N PRO A 312 -15.35 13.35 -3.50
CA PRO A 312 -16.00 13.00 -4.77
C PRO A 312 -15.11 13.14 -6.01
N GLU A 313 -14.03 13.92 -5.96
CA GLU A 313 -13.07 14.07 -7.07
C GLU A 313 -12.45 12.74 -7.53
N PHE A 314 -12.44 11.72 -6.67
CA PHE A 314 -11.95 10.38 -7.00
C PHE A 314 -12.98 9.30 -6.66
N ASP A 315 -14.26 9.61 -6.88
CA ASP A 315 -15.31 8.58 -6.87
C ASP A 315 -14.98 7.46 -7.87
N GLY A 316 -14.98 6.22 -7.39
CA GLY A 316 -14.48 5.07 -8.13
C GLY A 316 -15.44 4.48 -9.18
N GLU A 317 -16.64 5.02 -9.33
CA GLU A 317 -17.72 4.37 -10.08
C GLU A 317 -17.39 4.20 -11.58
N ALA A 318 -16.85 5.23 -12.24
CA ALA A 318 -16.55 5.17 -13.66
C ALA A 318 -15.40 4.20 -13.99
N LEU A 319 -14.36 4.13 -13.14
CA LEU A 319 -13.32 3.11 -13.25
C LEU A 319 -13.87 1.70 -12.95
N ALA A 320 -14.80 1.56 -12.01
CA ALA A 320 -15.43 0.26 -11.73
C ALA A 320 -16.22 -0.28 -12.93
N LYS A 321 -16.87 0.60 -13.69
CA LYS A 321 -17.53 0.27 -14.97
C LYS A 321 -16.55 -0.17 -16.06
N LYS A 322 -15.28 0.25 -15.98
CA LYS A 322 -14.18 -0.24 -16.83
C LYS A 322 -13.57 -1.56 -16.34
N GLY A 323 -14.17 -2.20 -15.34
CA GLY A 323 -13.82 -3.54 -14.90
C GLY A 323 -12.77 -3.60 -13.78
N ILE A 324 -12.62 -2.51 -13.02
CA ILE A 324 -11.65 -2.38 -11.94
C ILE A 324 -12.37 -2.47 -10.59
N VAL A 325 -11.70 -3.01 -9.57
CA VAL A 325 -12.13 -2.80 -8.18
C VAL A 325 -11.39 -1.58 -7.65
N VAL A 326 -12.10 -0.51 -7.33
CA VAL A 326 -11.49 0.72 -6.82
C VAL A 326 -11.61 0.75 -5.31
N VAL A 327 -10.50 1.03 -4.62
CA VAL A 327 -10.42 1.15 -3.17
C VAL A 327 -9.90 2.54 -2.82
N THR A 328 -10.69 3.33 -2.10
CA THR A 328 -10.21 4.54 -1.42
C THR A 328 -10.26 4.32 0.09
N PHE A 329 -9.56 5.12 0.88
CA PHE A 329 -9.48 4.91 2.32
C PHE A 329 -9.00 6.15 3.05
N ASN A 330 -9.10 6.15 4.37
CA ASN A 330 -8.53 7.15 5.27
C ASN A 330 -7.22 6.64 5.91
N TYR A 331 -6.24 7.52 6.09
CA TYR A 331 -5.03 7.27 6.87
C TYR A 331 -4.77 8.43 7.84
N ARG A 332 -4.10 8.19 8.97
CA ARG A 332 -3.80 9.24 9.96
C ARG A 332 -2.91 10.32 9.35
N VAL A 333 -3.24 11.56 9.63
CA VAL A 333 -2.57 12.78 9.15
C VAL A 333 -2.08 13.62 10.33
N GLY A 334 -1.27 14.64 10.05
CA GLY A 334 -0.76 15.60 11.01
C GLY A 334 0.04 14.94 12.14
N ALA A 335 -0.06 15.51 13.34
CA ALA A 335 0.58 14.99 14.54
C ALA A 335 0.11 13.55 14.88
N LEU A 336 -1.15 13.20 14.60
CA LEU A 336 -1.64 11.84 14.83
C LEU A 336 -1.01 10.82 13.87
N GLY A 337 -0.66 11.25 12.65
CA GLY A 337 -0.05 10.41 11.62
C GLY A 337 1.48 10.36 11.65
N PHE A 338 2.15 11.41 12.16
CA PHE A 338 3.59 11.59 11.94
C PHE A 338 4.38 12.14 13.14
N LEU A 339 3.77 12.27 14.33
CA LEU A 339 4.53 12.63 15.54
C LEU A 339 5.62 11.60 15.82
N SER A 340 6.84 12.07 16.00
CA SER A 340 8.00 11.26 16.37
C SER A 340 8.62 11.88 17.62
N THR A 341 8.87 11.09 18.64
CA THR A 341 9.55 11.54 19.87
C THR A 341 10.48 10.44 20.38
N PRO A 342 11.54 10.77 21.14
CA PRO A 342 12.40 9.75 21.73
C PRO A 342 11.63 8.77 22.64
N ALA A 343 10.58 9.25 23.32
CA ALA A 343 9.74 8.40 24.17
C ALA A 343 8.92 7.40 23.37
N LEU A 344 8.28 7.82 22.27
CA LEU A 344 7.55 6.94 21.36
C LEU A 344 8.49 5.93 20.68
N SER A 345 9.68 6.36 20.27
CA SER A 345 10.69 5.47 19.67
C SER A 345 11.14 4.37 20.63
N ARG A 346 11.27 4.67 21.94
CA ARG A 346 11.60 3.66 22.97
C ARG A 346 10.48 2.65 23.23
N GLU A 347 9.22 3.05 23.11
CA GLU A 347 8.07 2.14 23.25
C GLU A 347 7.90 1.20 22.04
N SER A 348 8.37 1.63 20.88
CA SER A 348 8.27 0.89 19.63
C SER A 348 9.25 -0.28 19.59
N ALA A 349 8.76 -1.46 19.20
CA ALA A 349 9.60 -2.66 19.02
C ALA A 349 10.72 -2.45 17.99
N GLN A 350 10.54 -1.51 17.05
CA GLN A 350 11.51 -1.19 16.01
C GLN A 350 12.47 -0.04 16.40
N GLY A 351 12.38 0.47 17.63
CA GLY A 351 13.24 1.55 18.11
C GLY A 351 13.06 2.87 17.35
N THR A 352 11.89 3.09 16.74
CA THR A 352 11.59 4.26 15.91
C THR A 352 10.11 4.64 15.99
N SER A 353 9.81 5.92 15.74
CA SER A 353 8.47 6.50 15.81
C SER A 353 8.22 7.52 14.70
N GLY A 354 6.94 7.84 14.45
CA GLY A 354 6.48 8.55 13.26
C GLY A 354 5.97 7.58 12.20
N ASN A 355 5.68 8.09 11.00
CA ASN A 355 5.19 7.30 9.86
C ASN A 355 3.92 6.46 10.11
N TYR A 356 3.15 6.74 11.15
CA TYR A 356 1.91 6.00 11.44
C TYR A 356 0.91 6.08 10.29
N GLY A 357 0.83 7.22 9.60
CA GLY A 357 0.03 7.38 8.38
C GLY A 357 0.49 6.47 7.23
N LEU A 358 1.81 6.25 7.06
CA LEU A 358 2.31 5.27 6.08
C LEU A 358 2.06 3.82 6.53
N LEU A 359 2.16 3.55 7.83
CA LEU A 359 1.81 2.24 8.39
C LEU A 359 0.31 1.93 8.21
N ASP A 360 -0.58 2.93 8.28
CA ASP A 360 -2.01 2.78 7.94
C ASP A 360 -2.20 2.35 6.48
N GLN A 361 -1.46 2.97 5.56
CA GLN A 361 -1.50 2.63 4.14
C GLN A 361 -0.98 1.21 3.89
N ILE A 362 0.10 0.80 4.56
CA ILE A 362 0.60 -0.58 4.51
C ILE A 362 -0.41 -1.57 5.09
N ALA A 363 -1.09 -1.22 6.19
CA ALA A 363 -2.11 -2.05 6.80
C ALA A 363 -3.31 -2.25 5.87
N LEU A 364 -3.75 -1.20 5.17
CA LEU A 364 -4.75 -1.33 4.11
C LEU A 364 -4.28 -2.26 3.00
N LEU A 365 -3.05 -2.10 2.49
CA LEU A 365 -2.56 -2.97 1.41
C LEU A 365 -2.55 -4.44 1.84
N ARG A 366 -2.19 -4.72 3.10
CA ARG A 366 -2.31 -6.07 3.67
C ARG A 366 -3.77 -6.51 3.82
N TRP A 367 -4.69 -5.61 4.16
CA TRP A 367 -6.12 -5.90 4.20
C TRP A 367 -6.67 -6.22 2.80
N VAL A 368 -6.25 -5.49 1.77
CA VAL A 368 -6.58 -5.75 0.35
C VAL A 368 -6.13 -7.15 -0.03
N GLN A 369 -4.89 -7.55 0.31
CA GLN A 369 -4.40 -8.91 0.04
C GLN A 369 -5.27 -10.01 0.64
N ARG A 370 -5.84 -9.78 1.83
CA ARG A 370 -6.70 -10.78 2.51
C ARG A 370 -8.15 -10.76 2.06
N ASN A 371 -8.70 -9.60 1.72
CA ASN A 371 -10.15 -9.41 1.62
C ASN A 371 -10.66 -9.03 0.24
N ILE A 372 -9.81 -8.56 -0.68
CA ILE A 372 -10.32 -7.95 -1.93
C ILE A 372 -11.00 -8.96 -2.86
N THR A 373 -10.68 -10.25 -2.72
CA THR A 373 -11.35 -11.34 -3.45
C THR A 373 -12.84 -11.42 -3.14
N ALA A 374 -13.27 -11.01 -1.94
CA ALA A 374 -14.68 -10.96 -1.56
C ALA A 374 -15.48 -9.91 -2.36
N PHE A 375 -14.78 -8.92 -2.91
CA PHE A 375 -15.31 -7.87 -3.78
C PHE A 375 -15.03 -8.13 -5.28
N GLY A 376 -14.59 -9.35 -5.61
CA GLY A 376 -14.22 -9.76 -6.97
C GLY A 376 -12.88 -9.23 -7.48
N GLY A 377 -12.04 -8.69 -6.60
CA GLY A 377 -10.71 -8.20 -6.93
C GLY A 377 -9.64 -9.30 -6.92
N ASP A 378 -8.55 -9.05 -7.63
CA ASP A 378 -7.38 -9.91 -7.69
C ASP A 378 -6.23 -9.31 -6.84
N PRO A 379 -5.86 -9.94 -5.71
CA PRO A 379 -4.79 -9.45 -4.85
C PRO A 379 -3.40 -9.46 -5.54
N ALA A 380 -3.21 -10.24 -6.61
CA ALA A 380 -1.98 -10.24 -7.40
C ALA A 380 -1.92 -9.09 -8.43
N ARG A 381 -3.03 -8.40 -8.69
CA ARG A 381 -3.14 -7.31 -9.68
C ARG A 381 -3.52 -5.98 -9.04
N VAL A 382 -2.84 -5.65 -7.95
CA VAL A 382 -2.99 -4.37 -7.25
C VAL A 382 -2.08 -3.30 -7.87
N THR A 383 -2.67 -2.16 -8.18
CA THR A 383 -1.98 -0.92 -8.55
C THR A 383 -2.27 0.13 -7.47
N ILE A 384 -1.24 0.77 -6.94
CA ILE A 384 -1.42 1.92 -6.04
C ILE A 384 -1.39 3.23 -6.84
N GLY A 385 -2.21 4.18 -6.46
CA GLY A 385 -2.23 5.51 -7.06
C GLY A 385 -2.35 6.59 -5.99
N GLY A 386 -1.89 7.79 -6.29
CA GLY A 386 -2.14 8.93 -5.42
C GLY A 386 -1.70 10.23 -6.07
N GLN A 387 -2.16 11.34 -5.48
CA GLN A 387 -1.84 12.69 -5.92
C GLN A 387 -1.24 13.51 -4.78
N SER A 388 -0.29 14.40 -5.06
CA SER A 388 0.34 15.29 -4.06
C SER A 388 1.01 14.48 -2.93
N ALA A 389 0.60 14.67 -1.67
CA ALA A 389 1.06 13.84 -0.54
C ALA A 389 0.73 12.35 -0.71
N GLY A 390 -0.36 12.01 -1.40
CA GLY A 390 -0.69 10.63 -1.75
C GLY A 390 0.28 10.06 -2.78
N ALA A 391 0.74 10.87 -3.72
CA ALA A 391 1.82 10.50 -4.62
C ALA A 391 3.18 10.43 -3.87
N GLY A 392 3.37 11.30 -2.87
CA GLY A 392 4.34 11.18 -1.76
C GLY A 392 4.39 9.77 -1.20
N SER A 393 3.26 9.33 -0.67
CA SER A 393 3.04 7.98 -0.17
C SER A 393 3.36 6.92 -1.20
N VAL A 394 2.91 7.03 -2.46
CA VAL A 394 3.28 6.09 -3.53
C VAL A 394 4.81 5.97 -3.65
N GLY A 395 5.53 7.09 -3.70
CA GLY A 395 6.99 7.11 -3.69
C GLY A 395 7.59 6.37 -2.50
N PHE A 396 7.21 6.73 -1.27
CA PHE A 396 7.74 6.09 -0.06
C PHE A 396 7.39 4.59 0.02
N LEU A 397 6.17 4.20 -0.36
CA LEU A 397 5.75 2.81 -0.40
C LEU A 397 6.51 2.02 -1.47
N THR A 398 6.91 2.62 -2.58
CA THR A 398 7.79 1.94 -3.56
C THR A 398 9.22 1.77 -3.05
N MET A 399 9.67 2.57 -2.09
CA MET A 399 11.00 2.45 -1.47
C MET A 399 10.99 1.61 -0.18
N SER A 400 9.80 1.31 0.38
CA SER A 400 9.67 0.56 1.61
C SER A 400 9.82 -0.95 1.38
N PRO A 401 10.65 -1.67 2.15
CA PRO A 401 10.70 -3.12 2.08
C PRO A 401 9.41 -3.78 2.62
N LEU A 402 8.64 -3.07 3.45
CA LEU A 402 7.42 -3.58 4.09
C LEU A 402 6.26 -3.80 3.13
N THR A 403 6.36 -3.24 1.92
CA THR A 403 5.35 -3.31 0.86
C THR A 403 5.75 -4.23 -0.28
N LYS A 404 6.89 -4.91 -0.19
CA LYS A 404 7.37 -5.83 -1.22
C LYS A 404 6.31 -6.89 -1.51
N GLY A 405 5.89 -6.97 -2.77
CA GLY A 405 4.88 -7.93 -3.23
C GLY A 405 3.42 -7.54 -2.95
N LEU A 406 3.14 -6.37 -2.35
CA LEU A 406 1.75 -5.95 -2.08
C LEU A 406 1.06 -5.27 -3.27
N PHE A 407 1.84 -4.84 -4.28
CA PHE A 407 1.35 -4.24 -5.52
C PHE A 407 2.36 -4.45 -6.66
N ARG A 408 1.88 -4.39 -7.91
CA ARG A 408 2.68 -4.63 -9.12
C ARG A 408 2.94 -3.38 -9.96
N ALA A 409 2.17 -2.32 -9.73
CA ALA A 409 2.28 -1.06 -10.46
C ALA A 409 1.91 0.12 -9.55
N SER A 410 2.41 1.31 -9.91
CA SER A 410 2.18 2.55 -9.18
C SER A 410 1.93 3.73 -10.12
N ILE A 411 1.05 4.65 -9.70
CA ILE A 411 0.75 5.92 -10.37
C ILE A 411 0.99 7.06 -9.37
N GLY A 412 2.02 7.87 -9.58
CA GLY A 412 2.34 9.03 -8.74
C GLY A 412 2.03 10.35 -9.46
N GLU A 413 0.94 11.00 -9.07
CA GLU A 413 0.46 12.24 -9.68
C GLU A 413 1.03 13.47 -8.93
N SER A 414 1.86 14.27 -9.60
CA SER A 414 2.54 15.46 -9.05
C SER A 414 3.54 15.19 -7.92
N HIS A 415 4.36 14.14 -8.03
CA HIS A 415 5.35 13.76 -7.00
C HIS A 415 6.80 13.69 -7.49
N THR A 416 7.00 13.00 -8.60
CA THR A 416 8.26 12.34 -8.84
C THR A 416 9.34 13.28 -9.37
N ARG A 417 10.43 13.42 -8.61
CA ARG A 417 11.50 14.40 -8.86
C ARG A 417 12.88 13.81 -8.65
N HIS A 418 13.85 14.39 -9.34
CA HIS A 418 15.26 14.03 -9.21
C HIS A 418 15.79 14.44 -7.82
N PRO A 419 16.63 13.63 -7.13
CA PRO A 419 17.14 13.96 -5.79
C PRO A 419 17.86 15.30 -5.65
N GLY A 420 18.46 15.83 -6.73
CA GLY A 420 19.07 17.16 -6.75
C GLY A 420 18.07 18.33 -6.91
N ASP A 421 16.79 18.05 -7.08
CA ASP A 421 15.74 19.07 -7.20
C ASP A 421 15.40 19.66 -5.83
N THR A 422 15.65 20.96 -5.64
CA THR A 422 15.38 21.68 -4.38
C THR A 422 13.89 21.70 -4.00
N GLU A 423 13.00 21.46 -4.96
CA GLU A 423 11.55 21.40 -4.72
C GLU A 423 11.18 20.19 -3.83
N LEU A 424 11.97 19.10 -3.87
CA LEU A 424 11.80 17.94 -2.98
C LEU A 424 11.87 18.32 -1.50
N ARG A 425 12.53 19.44 -1.16
CA ARG A 425 12.73 19.87 0.23
C ARG A 425 11.45 20.37 0.89
N TYR A 426 10.50 20.91 0.11
CA TYR A 426 9.33 21.57 0.67
C TYR A 426 7.97 21.06 0.16
N LEU A 427 7.93 20.51 -1.05
CA LEU A 427 6.69 19.94 -1.58
C LEU A 427 6.23 18.77 -0.70
N SER A 428 5.02 18.28 -0.95
CA SER A 428 4.36 17.16 -0.24
C SER A 428 5.09 15.80 -0.35
N VAL A 429 6.32 15.82 -0.83
CA VAL A 429 7.22 14.70 -1.11
C VAL A 429 8.47 14.75 -0.23
N SER A 430 8.60 15.83 0.55
CA SER A 430 9.65 16.05 1.54
C SER A 430 9.54 15.06 2.69
N TYR A 431 10.68 14.77 3.32
CA TYR A 431 10.79 13.92 4.49
C TYR A 431 11.62 14.61 5.58
N ARG A 432 11.67 14.01 6.76
CA ARG A 432 12.58 14.37 7.86
C ARG A 432 13.57 13.24 8.12
N THR A 433 14.78 13.57 8.57
CA THR A 433 15.61 12.58 9.27
C THR A 433 14.99 12.25 10.63
N ARG A 434 15.18 11.04 11.14
CA ARG A 434 14.70 10.62 12.47
C ARG A 434 15.00 11.64 13.56
N ASP A 435 16.26 12.05 13.72
CA ASP A 435 16.67 12.95 14.81
C ASP A 435 15.97 14.32 14.74
N ALA A 436 15.84 14.88 13.54
CA ALA A 436 15.09 16.12 13.33
C ALA A 436 13.58 15.97 13.58
N ALA A 437 13.00 14.80 13.31
CA ALA A 437 11.60 14.50 13.62
C ALA A 437 11.39 14.36 15.13
N GLU A 438 12.25 13.63 15.83
CA GLU A 438 12.20 13.45 17.27
C GLU A 438 12.38 14.76 18.04
N LYS A 439 13.33 15.62 17.63
CA LYS A 439 13.53 16.96 18.21
C LYS A 439 12.28 17.83 18.05
N ALA A 440 11.71 17.87 16.85
CA ALA A 440 10.52 18.67 16.58
C ALA A 440 9.27 18.15 17.32
N GLY A 441 9.07 16.84 17.33
CA GLY A 441 7.95 16.24 18.03
C GLY A 441 8.07 16.34 19.56
N GLN A 442 9.29 16.31 20.10
CA GLN A 442 9.54 16.59 21.51
C GLN A 442 9.12 18.02 21.87
N ALA A 443 9.56 19.03 21.09
CA ALA A 443 9.15 20.42 21.31
C ALA A 443 7.64 20.62 21.15
N TYR A 444 7.01 19.92 20.19
CA TYR A 444 5.55 19.93 20.03
C TYR A 444 4.84 19.36 21.25
N ALA A 445 5.30 18.21 21.76
CA ALA A 445 4.77 17.58 22.95
C ALA A 445 4.87 18.48 24.19
N GLU A 446 6.03 19.13 24.39
CA GLU A 446 6.25 20.12 25.45
C GLU A 446 5.29 21.30 25.36
N ALA A 447 5.07 21.84 24.15
CA ALA A 447 4.10 22.91 23.91
C ALA A 447 2.65 22.51 24.23
N HIS A 448 2.34 21.20 24.18
CA HIS A 448 1.04 20.64 24.57
C HIS A 448 0.98 20.23 26.06
N GLY A 449 2.06 20.47 26.81
CA GLY A 449 2.11 20.34 28.27
C GLY A 449 2.60 18.98 28.79
N SER A 450 3.02 18.04 27.95
CA SER A 450 3.63 16.79 28.41
C SER A 450 4.47 16.10 27.34
N THR A 451 5.56 15.45 27.76
CA THR A 451 6.41 14.61 26.91
C THR A 451 6.22 13.12 27.19
N ASP A 452 5.39 12.79 28.17
CA ASP A 452 5.00 11.43 28.51
C ASP A 452 3.93 10.93 27.50
N PRO A 453 4.20 9.84 26.76
CA PRO A 453 3.23 9.26 25.84
C PRO A 453 1.88 8.93 26.49
N ALA A 454 1.85 8.47 27.74
CA ALA A 454 0.60 8.13 28.40
C ALA A 454 -0.28 9.38 28.63
N ALA A 455 0.31 10.45 29.16
CA ALA A 455 -0.37 11.75 29.30
C ALA A 455 -0.86 12.31 27.95
N LEU A 456 -0.04 12.23 26.90
CA LEU A 456 -0.43 12.69 25.56
C LEU A 456 -1.55 11.84 24.94
N ARG A 457 -1.56 10.52 25.15
CA ARG A 457 -2.65 9.62 24.72
C ARG A 457 -3.97 9.90 25.44
N ALA A 458 -3.91 10.34 26.70
CA ALA A 458 -5.09 10.71 27.47
C ALA A 458 -5.72 12.05 27.02
N MET A 459 -5.02 12.89 26.24
CA MET A 459 -5.57 14.15 25.76
C MET A 459 -6.68 13.92 24.71
N PRO A 460 -7.73 14.76 24.68
CA PRO A 460 -8.65 14.81 23.55
C PRO A 460 -7.90 15.12 22.26
N TRP A 461 -8.25 14.44 21.15
CA TRP A 461 -7.57 14.66 19.87
C TRP A 461 -7.67 16.12 19.40
N GLN A 462 -8.73 16.84 19.78
CA GLN A 462 -8.91 18.26 19.45
C GLN A 462 -7.71 19.08 19.92
N LYS A 463 -7.23 18.83 21.14
CA LYS A 463 -6.04 19.50 21.68
C LYS A 463 -4.77 19.04 20.97
N ILE A 464 -4.67 17.76 20.62
CA ILE A 464 -3.49 17.22 19.95
C ILE A 464 -3.31 17.78 18.54
N ILE A 465 -4.39 18.11 17.82
CA ILE A 465 -4.29 18.65 16.46
C ILE A 465 -4.12 20.18 16.41
N GLU A 466 -4.15 20.88 17.56
CA GLU A 466 -3.86 22.31 17.62
C GLU A 466 -2.42 22.58 17.16
N GLY A 467 -2.24 23.39 16.11
CA GLY A 467 -0.91 23.63 15.53
C GLY A 467 -0.35 22.46 14.70
N SER A 468 -1.14 21.43 14.42
CA SER A 468 -0.71 20.30 13.59
C SER A 468 -0.51 20.65 12.09
N ASN A 469 -0.88 21.87 11.66
CA ASN A 469 -0.64 22.42 10.32
C ASN A 469 0.56 23.37 10.26
N THR A 470 1.40 23.42 11.31
CA THR A 470 2.63 24.21 11.31
C THR A 470 3.61 23.74 10.26
N VAL A 471 4.49 24.63 9.83
CA VAL A 471 5.54 24.38 8.84
C VAL A 471 6.92 24.34 9.48
N ASP A 472 7.84 23.65 8.84
CA ASP A 472 9.21 23.50 9.27
C ASP A 472 10.08 24.64 8.74
N MET A 473 10.33 25.62 9.61
CA MET A 473 11.12 26.81 9.28
C MET A 473 12.63 26.53 9.23
N GLU A 474 13.10 25.38 9.72
CA GLU A 474 14.53 25.03 9.73
C GLU A 474 15.03 24.55 8.35
N VAL A 475 14.12 24.19 7.43
CA VAL A 475 14.49 23.71 6.09
C VAL A 475 14.76 24.89 5.15
N GLU A 476 15.97 24.92 4.58
CA GLU A 476 16.33 25.85 3.50
C GLU A 476 15.89 25.30 2.14
N THR A 477 14.92 25.99 1.55
CA THR A 477 14.19 25.56 0.35
C THR A 477 14.57 26.38 -0.88
N GLY A 478 15.34 27.46 -0.71
CA GLY A 478 15.61 28.45 -1.76
C GLY A 478 14.39 29.29 -2.14
N SER A 479 13.25 29.11 -1.45
CA SER A 479 11.99 29.82 -1.67
C SER A 479 11.32 30.19 -0.34
N ASP A 480 10.21 30.91 -0.42
CA ASP A 480 9.40 31.24 0.76
C ASP A 480 8.52 30.04 1.18
N GLY A 481 8.40 29.00 0.34
CA GLY A 481 7.68 27.77 0.64
C GLY A 481 8.41 26.91 1.68
N LYS A 482 7.68 26.38 2.66
CA LYS A 482 8.20 25.53 3.74
C LYS A 482 7.38 24.23 3.86
N PRO A 483 8.02 23.07 4.11
CA PRO A 483 7.29 21.81 4.23
C PRO A 483 6.46 21.76 5.52
N PRO A 484 5.38 20.96 5.55
CA PRO A 484 4.67 20.63 6.79
C PRO A 484 5.61 20.09 7.86
N LEU A 485 5.43 20.50 9.13
CA LEU A 485 6.23 20.00 10.24
C LEU A 485 6.09 18.49 10.39
N PHE A 486 4.85 18.01 10.34
CA PHE A 486 4.47 16.60 10.39
C PHE A 486 4.37 16.04 8.97
N ARG A 487 5.35 15.21 8.62
CA ARG A 487 5.52 14.58 7.30
C ARG A 487 6.34 13.30 7.45
N PRO A 488 6.50 12.48 6.39
CA PRO A 488 7.25 11.23 6.45
C PRO A 488 8.67 11.38 7.00
N VAL A 489 9.14 10.34 7.68
CA VAL A 489 10.44 10.28 8.37
C VAL A 489 11.27 9.17 7.76
N VAL A 490 12.52 9.45 7.36
CA VAL A 490 13.52 8.41 7.11
C VAL A 490 13.92 7.84 8.47
N ASP A 491 13.27 6.73 8.81
CA ASP A 491 13.19 6.18 10.16
C ASP A 491 14.00 4.89 10.32
N GLY A 492 14.57 4.37 9.23
CA GLY A 492 15.33 3.12 9.19
C GLY A 492 14.48 1.86 9.10
N TYR A 493 13.14 1.98 9.13
CA TYR A 493 12.21 0.85 9.15
C TYR A 493 11.15 0.95 8.04
N VAL A 494 10.22 1.91 8.11
CA VAL A 494 9.21 2.14 7.06
C VAL A 494 9.88 2.75 5.84
N ILE A 495 10.73 3.76 6.05
CA ILE A 495 11.54 4.39 5.02
C ILE A 495 13.01 4.21 5.45
N PRO A 496 13.71 3.17 4.93
CA PRO A 496 15.07 2.88 5.36
C PRO A 496 16.08 3.98 4.98
N LYS A 497 15.87 4.63 3.84
CA LYS A 497 16.80 5.59 3.23
C LYS A 497 16.05 6.66 2.44
N GLY A 498 16.68 7.83 2.25
CA GLY A 498 16.20 8.88 1.35
C GLY A 498 16.25 8.46 -0.13
N TYR A 499 15.74 9.32 -1.02
CA TYR A 499 15.58 9.02 -2.45
C TYR A 499 16.91 8.67 -3.13
N ALA A 500 17.92 9.54 -3.02
CA ALA A 500 19.23 9.32 -3.63
C ALA A 500 19.87 8.00 -3.20
N ALA A 501 19.90 7.75 -1.88
CA ALA A 501 20.50 6.55 -1.31
C ALA A 501 19.74 5.27 -1.67
N THR A 502 18.42 5.36 -1.86
CA THR A 502 17.59 4.24 -2.33
C THR A 502 17.91 3.89 -3.77
N TYR A 503 17.89 4.87 -4.68
CA TYR A 503 18.16 4.62 -6.10
C TYR A 503 19.60 4.22 -6.38
N ALA A 504 20.56 4.78 -5.64
CA ALA A 504 21.96 4.37 -5.73
C ALA A 504 22.18 2.91 -5.29
N ALA A 505 21.42 2.44 -4.30
CA ALA A 505 21.48 1.06 -3.82
C ALA A 505 20.62 0.08 -4.63
N GLY A 506 19.71 0.56 -5.49
CA GLY A 506 18.78 -0.27 -6.24
C GLY A 506 17.79 -1.03 -5.36
N THR A 507 17.43 -0.49 -4.19
CA THR A 507 16.59 -1.20 -3.19
C THR A 507 15.09 -0.90 -3.33
N GLN A 508 14.69 -0.06 -4.30
CA GLN A 508 13.28 0.18 -4.59
C GLN A 508 12.57 -1.11 -5.06
N ASN A 509 11.29 -1.24 -4.76
CA ASN A 509 10.46 -2.32 -5.27
C ASN A 509 10.36 -2.25 -6.80
N HIS A 510 10.50 -3.40 -7.47
CA HIS A 510 10.36 -3.47 -8.93
C HIS A 510 8.87 -3.47 -9.30
N VAL A 511 8.37 -2.31 -9.71
CA VAL A 511 7.00 -2.12 -10.20
C VAL A 511 6.98 -1.30 -11.48
N THR A 512 5.93 -1.45 -12.31
CA THR A 512 5.65 -0.48 -13.37
C THR A 512 5.32 0.86 -12.73
N TYR A 513 5.96 1.95 -13.16
CA TYR A 513 5.75 3.27 -12.54
C TYR A 513 5.26 4.30 -13.57
N ILE A 514 4.17 4.97 -13.23
CA ILE A 514 3.63 6.08 -14.01
C ILE A 514 3.73 7.34 -13.15
N SER A 515 4.20 8.42 -13.74
CA SER A 515 4.29 9.70 -13.04
C SER A 515 4.02 10.87 -13.95
N GLY A 516 3.53 11.97 -13.42
CA GLY A 516 3.36 13.19 -14.18
C GLY A 516 3.12 14.39 -13.32
N ASN A 517 2.95 15.53 -13.98
CA ASN A 517 2.77 16.82 -13.34
C ASN A 517 1.83 17.65 -14.21
N ASN A 518 1.27 18.69 -13.61
CA ASN A 518 0.36 19.59 -14.29
C ASN A 518 1.11 20.81 -14.86
N LYS A 519 0.47 21.50 -15.81
CA LYS A 519 1.06 22.67 -16.46
C LYS A 519 1.23 23.85 -15.53
N ASP A 520 0.29 24.03 -14.61
CA ASP A 520 0.18 25.22 -13.77
C ASP A 520 0.22 24.84 -12.27
N GLU A 521 1.10 23.90 -11.89
CA GLU A 521 1.27 23.33 -10.54
C GLU A 521 1.39 24.38 -9.41
N THR A 522 2.07 25.48 -9.69
CA THR A 522 2.27 26.63 -8.79
C THR A 522 0.99 27.41 -8.54
N GLY A 523 0.06 27.41 -9.50
CA GLY A 523 -1.14 28.23 -9.49
C GLY A 523 -0.86 29.73 -9.44
N ALA A 524 0.31 30.19 -9.90
CA ALA A 524 0.60 31.62 -9.94
C ALA A 524 -0.27 32.28 -11.02
N VAL A 525 -0.72 33.50 -10.75
CA VAL A 525 -1.57 34.24 -11.68
C VAL A 525 -1.17 35.72 -11.69
N PRO A 526 -1.39 36.46 -12.79
CA PRO A 526 -1.18 37.91 -12.81
C PRO A 526 -2.07 38.65 -11.79
N GLU A 527 -1.69 39.87 -11.37
CA GLU A 527 -2.43 40.64 -10.34
C GLU A 527 -3.92 40.81 -10.66
N THR A 528 -4.29 41.01 -11.92
CA THR A 528 -5.70 41.17 -12.33
C THR A 528 -6.56 39.92 -12.09
N ALA A 529 -5.96 38.72 -12.15
CA ALA A 529 -6.60 37.47 -11.78
C ALA A 529 -6.52 37.25 -10.26
N PHE A 530 -5.43 37.68 -9.62
CA PHE A 530 -5.27 37.60 -8.18
C PHE A 530 -6.24 38.49 -7.40
N GLU A 531 -6.55 39.70 -7.89
CA GLU A 531 -7.59 40.59 -7.35
C GLU A 531 -8.96 39.92 -7.34
N ARG A 532 -9.31 39.20 -8.42
CA ARG A 532 -10.56 38.42 -8.49
C ARG A 532 -10.57 37.25 -7.52
N LEU A 533 -9.44 36.56 -7.34
CA LEU A 533 -9.29 35.49 -6.35
C LEU A 533 -9.34 36.02 -4.91
N ARG A 534 -8.78 37.22 -4.62
CA ARG A 534 -8.90 37.87 -3.29
C ARG A 534 -10.33 38.31 -2.98
N ALA A 535 -11.10 38.71 -3.98
CA ALA A 535 -12.50 39.09 -3.80
C ALA A 535 -13.40 37.89 -3.42
N ASN A 536 -12.96 36.66 -3.74
CA ASN A 536 -13.60 35.40 -3.35
C ASN A 536 -12.51 34.37 -2.95
N PRO A 537 -11.87 34.53 -1.76
CA PRO A 537 -10.75 33.71 -1.39
C PRO A 537 -11.20 32.24 -1.25
N PRO A 538 -10.54 31.26 -1.90
CA PRO A 538 -10.77 29.87 -1.55
C PRO A 538 -10.36 29.65 -0.09
N PRO A 539 -10.93 28.63 0.57
CA PRO A 539 -10.57 28.27 1.94
C PRO A 539 -9.03 28.19 2.09
N PRO A 540 -8.40 28.96 3.02
CA PRO A 540 -6.96 28.97 3.18
C PRO A 540 -6.41 27.56 3.48
N ARG A 541 -5.61 27.03 2.55
CA ARG A 541 -4.77 25.85 2.82
C ARG A 541 -3.41 26.31 3.34
N ALA A 542 -2.98 25.74 4.46
CA ALA A 542 -1.62 25.95 4.96
C ALA A 542 -0.60 25.53 3.89
N GLY A 543 0.32 26.44 3.54
CA GLY A 543 1.46 26.15 2.66
C GLY A 543 1.26 26.33 1.15
N MET A 544 0.14 26.89 0.68
CA MET A 544 -0.01 27.24 -0.74
C MET A 544 0.26 28.74 -0.97
N PRO A 545 1.23 29.10 -1.82
CA PRO A 545 1.35 30.47 -2.30
C PRO A 545 0.18 30.75 -3.25
N GLN A 546 -0.77 31.58 -2.84
CA GLN A 546 -1.39 32.46 -3.84
C GLN A 546 -0.44 33.63 -4.03
N THR A 547 0.45 33.52 -5.00
CA THR A 547 1.48 34.54 -5.22
C THR A 547 1.09 35.41 -6.39
N ASN A 548 0.68 36.65 -6.10
CA ASN A 548 1.10 37.72 -6.98
C ASN A 548 2.64 37.68 -7.03
N VAL A 549 3.17 37.39 -8.21
CA VAL A 549 4.61 37.40 -8.45
C VAL A 549 4.97 38.74 -9.08
N THR A 550 5.51 39.65 -8.29
CA THR A 550 6.06 40.90 -8.82
C THR A 550 7.41 40.66 -9.48
N LEU A 551 7.79 41.51 -10.42
CA LEU A 551 9.10 41.46 -11.07
C LEU A 551 10.25 41.53 -10.06
N ALA A 552 10.08 42.36 -9.03
CA ALA A 552 11.06 42.49 -7.95
C ALA A 552 11.20 41.18 -7.16
N ALA A 553 10.08 40.57 -6.76
CA ALA A 553 10.07 39.30 -6.02
C ALA A 553 10.62 38.13 -6.87
N TYR A 554 10.28 38.10 -8.16
CA TYR A 554 10.80 37.13 -9.12
C TYR A 554 12.32 37.22 -9.25
N THR A 555 12.84 38.43 -9.46
CA THR A 555 14.28 38.67 -9.59
C THR A 555 15.01 38.34 -8.29
N ALA A 556 14.50 38.76 -7.13
CA ALA A 556 15.09 38.46 -5.83
C ALA A 556 15.11 36.95 -5.54
N SER A 557 14.01 36.25 -5.84
CA SER A 557 13.91 34.79 -5.68
C SER A 557 14.87 34.05 -6.59
N ALA A 558 15.03 34.50 -7.84
CA ALA A 558 16.01 33.94 -8.76
C ALA A 558 17.44 34.07 -8.23
N ARG A 559 17.81 35.26 -7.73
CA ARG A 559 19.14 35.51 -7.14
C ARG A 559 19.39 34.65 -5.91
N ARG A 560 18.40 34.54 -5.02
CA ARG A 560 18.48 33.71 -3.81
C ARG A 560 18.61 32.22 -4.13
N LYS A 561 17.79 31.71 -5.06
CA LYS A 561 17.72 30.27 -5.38
C LYS A 561 18.88 29.80 -6.24
N PHE A 562 19.25 30.57 -7.27
CA PHE A 562 20.21 30.14 -8.29
C PHE A 562 21.62 30.72 -8.07
N GLY A 563 21.78 31.72 -7.20
CA GLY A 563 23.09 32.30 -6.87
C GLY A 563 23.84 32.74 -8.12
N ALA A 564 25.03 32.18 -8.34
CA ALA A 564 25.87 32.45 -9.52
C ALA A 564 25.20 32.09 -10.87
N MET A 565 24.15 31.26 -10.86
CA MET A 565 23.40 30.88 -12.07
C MET A 565 22.19 31.79 -12.34
N ALA A 566 21.95 32.81 -11.51
CA ALA A 566 20.74 33.64 -11.60
C ALA A 566 20.66 34.47 -12.90
N ASP A 567 21.78 34.98 -13.42
CA ASP A 567 21.78 35.69 -14.72
C ASP A 567 21.41 34.77 -15.87
N GLU A 568 21.91 33.53 -15.85
CA GLU A 568 21.55 32.50 -16.83
C GLU A 568 20.06 32.17 -16.74
N PHE A 569 19.52 32.01 -15.53
CA PHE A 569 18.10 31.80 -15.28
C PHE A 569 17.24 32.93 -15.83
N LEU A 570 17.53 34.18 -15.46
CA LEU A 570 16.76 35.36 -15.88
C LEU A 570 16.84 35.61 -17.39
N ARG A 571 17.91 35.14 -18.05
CA ARG A 571 18.01 35.14 -19.53
C ARG A 571 17.11 34.08 -20.16
N LEU A 572 16.99 32.89 -19.55
CA LEU A 572 16.16 31.79 -20.04
C LEU A 572 14.65 32.01 -19.78
N TYR A 573 14.33 32.81 -18.76
CA TYR A 573 12.98 33.14 -18.33
C TYR A 573 12.83 34.67 -18.13
N PRO A 574 12.91 35.48 -19.20
CA PRO A 574 12.95 36.93 -19.09
C PRO A 574 11.58 37.53 -18.79
N ALA A 575 11.53 38.48 -17.84
CA ALA A 575 10.35 39.26 -17.52
C ALA A 575 10.70 40.76 -17.41
N ALA A 576 9.85 41.62 -17.96
CA ALA A 576 9.99 43.08 -17.91
C ALA A 576 8.96 43.77 -17.00
N ASN A 577 7.94 43.04 -16.53
CA ASN A 577 6.88 43.54 -15.66
C ASN A 577 6.28 42.40 -14.81
N ASP A 578 5.39 42.73 -13.88
CA ASP A 578 4.79 41.76 -12.94
C ASP A 578 3.96 40.68 -13.65
N ALA A 579 3.25 41.02 -14.73
CA ALA A 579 2.47 40.04 -15.48
C ALA A 579 3.37 39.01 -16.18
N GLU A 580 4.45 39.48 -16.82
CA GLU A 580 5.47 38.59 -17.40
C GLU A 580 6.20 37.77 -16.33
N ALA A 581 6.45 38.34 -15.15
CA ALA A 581 7.12 37.64 -14.05
C ALA A 581 6.28 36.46 -13.55
N ALA A 582 4.97 36.62 -13.41
CA ALA A 582 4.06 35.51 -13.08
C ALA A 582 4.08 34.41 -14.15
N ILE A 583 3.98 34.77 -15.43
CA ILE A 583 4.02 33.82 -16.55
C ILE A 583 5.35 33.06 -16.60
N GLN A 584 6.47 33.76 -16.43
CA GLN A 584 7.80 33.13 -16.47
C GLN A 584 8.11 32.30 -15.23
N ASN A 585 7.56 32.65 -14.07
CA ASN A 585 7.63 31.81 -12.88
C ASN A 585 7.00 30.43 -13.14
N ASP A 586 5.81 30.40 -13.72
CA ASP A 586 5.12 29.15 -14.04
C ASP A 586 5.81 28.39 -15.17
N ALA A 587 6.30 29.09 -16.19
CA ALA A 587 7.11 28.48 -17.23
C ALA A 587 8.38 27.81 -16.67
N ALA A 588 9.05 28.45 -15.70
CA ALA A 588 10.22 27.90 -15.02
C ALA A 588 9.87 26.70 -14.16
N ALA A 589 8.80 26.78 -13.36
CA ALA A 589 8.33 25.66 -12.53
C ALA A 589 7.93 24.45 -13.37
N ARG A 590 7.22 24.67 -14.49
CA ARG A 590 6.84 23.65 -15.47
C ARG A 590 8.06 22.95 -16.07
N ASP A 591 9.04 23.71 -16.53
CA ASP A 591 10.25 23.14 -17.15
C ASP A 591 11.08 22.39 -16.10
N CYS A 592 11.24 22.96 -14.90
CA CYS A 592 11.91 22.33 -13.76
C CYS A 592 11.28 20.96 -13.45
N SER A 593 9.96 20.92 -13.27
CA SER A 593 9.21 19.71 -12.96
C SER A 593 9.39 18.63 -14.04
N ARG A 594 9.19 18.96 -15.33
CA ARG A 594 9.31 17.99 -16.43
C ARG A 594 10.74 17.46 -16.59
N VAL A 595 11.76 18.33 -16.47
CA VAL A 595 13.16 17.91 -16.51
C VAL A 595 13.50 17.04 -15.29
N SER A 596 13.05 17.42 -14.10
CA SER A 596 13.26 16.69 -12.86
C SER A 596 12.64 15.28 -12.90
N THR A 597 11.39 15.15 -13.34
CA THR A 597 10.73 13.84 -13.53
C THR A 597 11.43 13.00 -14.60
N PHE A 598 11.89 13.62 -15.70
CA PHE A 598 12.66 12.91 -16.72
C PHE A 598 13.97 12.34 -16.17
N LEU A 599 14.74 13.13 -15.42
CA LEU A 599 15.99 12.69 -14.81
C LEU A 599 15.78 11.65 -13.72
N TRP A 600 14.72 11.78 -12.92
CA TRP A 600 14.31 10.71 -12.02
C TRP A 600 14.05 9.39 -12.75
N GLY A 601 13.39 9.44 -13.91
CA GLY A 601 13.12 8.24 -14.72
C GLY A 601 14.40 7.49 -15.11
N GLN A 602 15.51 8.21 -15.29
CA GLN A 602 16.82 7.60 -15.55
C GLN A 602 17.35 6.86 -14.32
N LEU A 603 17.12 7.39 -13.11
CA LEU A 603 17.51 6.73 -11.86
C LEU A 603 16.65 5.50 -11.58
N TRP A 604 15.33 5.61 -11.77
CA TRP A 604 14.40 4.49 -11.59
C TRP A 604 14.72 3.33 -12.53
N SER A 605 14.89 3.63 -13.82
CA SER A 605 15.11 2.61 -14.88
C SER A 605 16.45 1.87 -14.74
N LYS A 606 17.42 2.40 -13.98
CA LYS A 606 18.67 1.69 -13.67
C LYS A 606 18.46 0.53 -12.69
N GLY A 607 17.52 0.68 -11.75
CA GLY A 607 17.25 -0.31 -10.70
C GLY A 607 15.99 -1.15 -10.93
N SER A 608 15.21 -0.90 -11.98
CA SER A 608 14.02 -1.69 -12.30
C SER A 608 13.93 -1.93 -13.81
N PRO A 609 13.73 -3.18 -14.27
CA PRO A 609 13.54 -3.48 -15.69
C PRO A 609 12.09 -3.21 -16.15
N LEU A 610 11.20 -2.83 -15.25
CA LEU A 610 9.78 -2.64 -15.56
C LEU A 610 9.51 -1.27 -16.20
N PRO A 611 8.48 -1.15 -17.05
CA PRO A 611 8.23 0.09 -17.79
C PRO A 611 7.97 1.30 -16.89
N VAL A 612 8.46 2.45 -17.36
CA VAL A 612 8.09 3.76 -16.85
C VAL A 612 7.29 4.51 -17.92
N TYR A 613 6.29 5.27 -17.50
CA TYR A 613 5.57 6.22 -18.36
C TYR A 613 5.49 7.57 -17.66
N THR A 614 5.69 8.65 -18.41
CA THR A 614 5.57 10.01 -17.89
C THR A 614 4.49 10.80 -18.61
N TYR A 615 3.70 11.59 -17.87
CA TYR A 615 2.70 12.50 -18.44
C TYR A 615 2.86 13.96 -18.01
N PHE A 616 2.22 14.84 -18.77
CA PHE A 616 2.11 16.26 -18.53
C PHE A 616 0.68 16.72 -18.80
N TRP A 617 -0.05 17.07 -17.74
CA TRP A 617 -1.45 17.47 -17.81
C TRP A 617 -1.60 18.96 -18.15
N THR A 618 -2.45 19.28 -19.13
CA THR A 618 -2.52 20.62 -19.74
C THR A 618 -3.89 21.25 -19.77
N HIS A 619 -4.93 20.50 -19.41
CA HIS A 619 -6.31 20.94 -19.54
C HIS A 619 -6.85 21.54 -18.25
N ALA A 620 -7.56 22.66 -18.39
CA ALA A 620 -8.09 23.41 -17.28
C ALA A 620 -9.59 23.16 -17.11
N GLN A 621 -10.06 23.08 -15.86
CA GLN A 621 -11.45 22.76 -15.52
C GLN A 621 -12.43 23.88 -15.94
N PRO A 622 -13.66 23.57 -16.38
CA PRO A 622 -14.61 24.54 -16.93
C PRO A 622 -15.29 25.39 -15.84
N GLY A 623 -15.81 26.56 -16.23
CA GLY A 623 -16.66 27.38 -15.36
C GLY A 623 -16.70 28.89 -15.69
N PRO A 624 -17.73 29.62 -15.24
CA PRO A 624 -17.94 31.05 -15.58
C PRO A 624 -16.86 31.99 -15.03
N SER A 625 -16.02 31.50 -14.10
CA SER A 625 -14.83 32.18 -13.61
C SER A 625 -13.56 31.38 -13.87
N HIS A 626 -13.60 30.42 -14.82
CA HIS A 626 -12.62 29.39 -15.16
C HIS A 626 -11.39 29.48 -14.28
N ASP A 627 -11.21 28.53 -13.33
CA ASP A 627 -10.18 28.64 -12.30
C ASP A 627 -8.90 29.21 -12.92
N MET A 628 -8.62 30.49 -12.61
CA MET A 628 -7.69 31.29 -13.39
C MET A 628 -6.26 30.76 -13.30
N ARG A 629 -6.05 29.76 -12.43
CA ARG A 629 -4.84 28.97 -12.26
C ARG A 629 -4.64 27.91 -13.35
N GLY A 630 -5.58 27.72 -14.29
CA GLY A 630 -5.41 26.81 -15.43
C GLY A 630 -5.45 25.33 -15.04
N ALA A 631 -4.51 24.54 -15.57
CA ALA A 631 -4.33 23.14 -15.19
C ALA A 631 -3.53 23.07 -13.88
N PHE A 632 -4.17 23.48 -12.79
CA PHE A 632 -3.56 23.63 -11.47
C PHE A 632 -3.31 22.29 -10.77
N HIS A 633 -2.56 22.31 -9.67
CA HIS A 633 -2.25 21.12 -8.84
C HIS A 633 -3.50 20.33 -8.41
N GLY A 634 -3.64 19.08 -8.90
CA GLY A 634 -4.76 18.19 -8.60
C GLY A 634 -5.98 18.35 -9.52
N SER A 635 -5.93 19.23 -10.52
CA SER A 635 -7.03 19.45 -11.47
C SER A 635 -7.29 18.25 -12.40
N GLU A 636 -6.34 17.33 -12.52
CA GLU A 636 -6.38 16.12 -13.34
C GLU A 636 -7.18 14.98 -12.71
N ILE A 637 -7.32 14.97 -11.38
CA ILE A 637 -7.91 13.85 -10.63
C ILE A 637 -9.32 13.49 -11.13
N PRO A 638 -10.26 14.45 -11.35
CA PRO A 638 -11.59 14.12 -11.82
C PRO A 638 -11.61 13.50 -13.22
N TYR A 639 -10.62 13.81 -14.06
CA TYR A 639 -10.47 13.23 -15.39
C TYR A 639 -9.82 11.84 -15.34
N ALA A 640 -8.84 11.62 -14.46
CA ALA A 640 -8.20 10.34 -14.23
C ALA A 640 -9.20 9.27 -13.75
N PHE A 641 -10.09 9.64 -12.83
CA PHE A 641 -11.17 8.78 -12.34
C PHE A 641 -12.41 8.77 -13.24
N ASN A 642 -12.53 9.77 -14.13
CA ASN A 642 -13.77 10.11 -14.84
C ASN A 642 -14.96 10.29 -13.87
N SER A 643 -14.71 10.97 -12.76
CA SER A 643 -15.66 11.26 -11.68
C SER A 643 -16.39 12.59 -11.88
N LEU A 644 -16.42 13.11 -13.11
CA LEU A 644 -16.99 14.44 -13.42
C LEU A 644 -18.43 14.59 -12.88
N ASP A 645 -19.26 13.55 -12.98
CA ASP A 645 -20.64 13.59 -12.47
C ASP A 645 -20.75 13.59 -10.94
N ALA A 646 -19.67 13.29 -10.21
CA ALA A 646 -19.60 13.40 -8.76
C ALA A 646 -19.15 14.81 -8.29
N VAL A 647 -18.61 15.63 -9.19
CA VAL A 647 -18.08 16.97 -8.90
C VAL A 647 -19.02 18.03 -9.48
N ASN A 648 -19.45 18.98 -8.66
CA ASN A 648 -20.38 20.04 -9.06
C ASN A 648 -19.65 21.18 -9.81
N LEU A 649 -19.31 20.93 -11.09
CA LEU A 649 -18.78 21.92 -12.03
C LEU A 649 -19.57 21.86 -13.36
N PRO A 650 -19.57 22.93 -14.16
CA PRO A 650 -20.30 22.98 -15.43
C PRO A 650 -19.51 22.26 -16.55
N TRP A 651 -19.33 20.95 -16.40
CA TRP A 651 -18.65 20.08 -17.36
C TRP A 651 -19.30 20.12 -18.74
N ASN A 652 -18.50 20.37 -19.78
CA ASN A 652 -18.94 20.37 -21.16
C ASN A 652 -18.59 19.06 -21.88
N GLU A 653 -18.95 18.94 -23.16
CA GLU A 653 -18.67 17.73 -23.95
C GLU A 653 -17.17 17.45 -24.12
N GLN A 654 -16.35 18.49 -24.29
CA GLN A 654 -14.90 18.36 -24.39
C GLN A 654 -14.32 17.77 -23.11
N ASP A 655 -14.75 18.24 -21.93
CA ASP A 655 -14.32 17.70 -20.64
C ASP A 655 -14.61 16.21 -20.53
N ARG A 656 -15.82 15.80 -20.91
CA ARG A 656 -16.25 14.39 -20.88
C ARG A 656 -15.42 13.52 -21.81
N LYS A 657 -15.06 14.04 -23.00
CA LYS A 657 -14.19 13.34 -23.95
C LYS A 657 -12.76 13.18 -23.43
N ILE A 658 -12.23 14.23 -22.79
CA ILE A 658 -10.92 14.21 -22.15
C ILE A 658 -10.92 13.23 -20.97
N GLY A 659 -11.95 13.27 -20.12
CA GLY A 659 -12.10 12.36 -18.98
C GLY A 659 -12.23 10.90 -19.40
N GLU A 660 -13.00 10.61 -20.45
CA GLU A 660 -13.10 9.25 -21.00
C GLU A 660 -11.77 8.75 -21.57
N THR A 661 -11.01 9.62 -22.25
CA THR A 661 -9.68 9.29 -22.79
C THR A 661 -8.67 9.04 -21.69
N MET A 662 -8.58 9.96 -20.71
CA MET A 662 -7.62 9.87 -19.60
C MET A 662 -7.90 8.66 -18.71
N SER A 663 -9.15 8.46 -18.29
CA SER A 663 -9.52 7.30 -17.47
C SER A 663 -9.35 5.97 -18.20
N SER A 664 -9.38 5.94 -19.53
CA SER A 664 -9.07 4.73 -20.31
C SER A 664 -7.57 4.38 -20.26
N TYR A 665 -6.67 5.37 -20.29
CA TYR A 665 -5.24 5.13 -20.02
C TYR A 665 -5.03 4.60 -18.60
N TRP A 666 -5.64 5.23 -17.59
CA TRP A 666 -5.54 4.77 -16.20
C TRP A 666 -6.07 3.35 -16.07
N ALA A 667 -7.22 3.04 -16.68
CA ALA A 667 -7.79 1.69 -16.63
C ALA A 667 -6.88 0.64 -17.28
N ASN A 668 -6.25 0.96 -18.41
CA ASN A 668 -5.28 0.07 -19.06
C ASN A 668 -4.02 -0.14 -18.20
N ILE A 669 -3.49 0.93 -17.58
CA ILE A 669 -2.38 0.83 -16.62
C ILE A 669 -2.76 -0.10 -15.45
N ILE A 670 -3.91 0.15 -14.83
CA ILE A 670 -4.39 -0.63 -13.69
C ILE A 670 -4.61 -2.09 -14.08
N ALA A 671 -5.07 -2.36 -15.30
CA ALA A 671 -5.33 -3.72 -15.77
C ALA A 671 -4.07 -4.46 -16.23
N LYS A 672 -3.16 -3.79 -16.94
CA LYS A 672 -2.08 -4.42 -17.74
C LYS A 672 -0.68 -3.91 -17.42
N GLY A 673 -0.55 -2.77 -16.75
CA GLY A 673 0.73 -2.06 -16.59
C GLY A 673 1.21 -1.39 -17.88
N ASP A 674 0.29 -1.17 -18.83
CA ASP A 674 0.54 -0.50 -20.10
C ASP A 674 -0.65 0.44 -20.37
N PRO A 675 -0.44 1.74 -20.62
CA PRO A 675 -1.52 2.69 -20.89
C PRO A 675 -2.25 2.43 -22.21
N ASN A 676 -1.62 1.76 -23.18
CA ASN A 676 -2.12 1.72 -24.54
C ASN A 676 -3.32 0.77 -24.72
N GLY A 677 -4.22 1.14 -25.65
CA GLY A 677 -5.41 0.36 -25.97
C GLY A 677 -6.12 0.88 -27.23
N PRO A 678 -7.14 0.16 -27.73
CA PRO A 678 -7.86 0.56 -28.94
C PRO A 678 -8.46 1.97 -28.83
N GLY A 679 -8.29 2.78 -29.89
CA GLY A 679 -8.86 4.13 -29.97
C GLY A 679 -8.12 5.20 -29.16
N LEU A 680 -7.05 4.84 -28.44
CA LEU A 680 -6.19 5.79 -27.74
C LEU A 680 -4.96 6.14 -28.59
N PRO A 681 -4.53 7.42 -28.59
CA PRO A 681 -3.20 7.78 -29.07
C PRO A 681 -2.10 6.95 -28.40
N GLU A 682 -0.99 6.72 -29.10
CA GLU A 682 0.11 5.96 -28.54
C GLU A 682 0.79 6.76 -27.42
N TRP A 683 0.83 6.19 -26.22
CA TRP A 683 1.65 6.67 -25.11
C TRP A 683 2.96 5.87 -25.09
N PRO A 684 4.07 6.45 -25.57
CA PRO A 684 5.32 5.73 -25.65
C PRO A 684 5.90 5.46 -24.25
N ARG A 685 6.58 4.31 -24.13
CA ARG A 685 7.43 4.03 -22.96
C ARG A 685 8.49 5.12 -22.79
N TYR A 686 8.80 5.40 -21.54
CA TYR A 686 9.93 6.23 -21.15
C TYR A 686 11.22 5.71 -21.80
N ASP A 687 12.00 6.63 -22.37
CA ASP A 687 13.28 6.35 -23.00
C ASP A 687 14.33 7.29 -22.37
N PRO A 688 15.34 6.76 -21.65
CA PRO A 688 16.30 7.60 -20.93
C PRO A 688 17.16 8.46 -21.86
N THR A 689 17.14 8.19 -23.17
CA THR A 689 17.89 8.94 -24.20
C THR A 689 17.05 9.99 -24.93
N LYS A 690 15.72 9.96 -24.76
CA LYS A 690 14.79 10.88 -25.45
C LYS A 690 14.04 11.71 -24.42
N PRO A 691 14.42 12.98 -24.20
CA PRO A 691 13.79 13.85 -23.21
C PRO A 691 12.39 14.30 -23.66
N ARG A 692 11.42 13.38 -23.57
CA ARG A 692 10.01 13.56 -23.92
C ARG A 692 9.06 13.13 -22.79
N VAL A 693 7.85 13.65 -22.83
CA VAL A 693 6.75 13.36 -21.91
C VAL A 693 5.44 13.28 -22.70
N MET A 694 4.47 12.47 -22.26
CA MET A 694 3.15 12.41 -22.88
C MET A 694 2.30 13.61 -22.44
N GLU A 695 1.93 14.50 -23.35
CA GLU A 695 0.91 15.52 -23.09
C GLU A 695 -0.47 14.85 -22.99
N LEU A 696 -1.25 15.23 -21.97
CA LEU A 696 -2.63 14.82 -21.77
C LEU A 696 -3.49 16.07 -21.52
N GLY A 697 -4.69 16.12 -22.09
CA GLY A 697 -5.61 17.25 -21.92
C GLY A 697 -5.86 17.99 -23.23
N GLU A 698 -5.16 19.10 -23.45
CA GLU A 698 -5.29 19.92 -24.67
C GLU A 698 -4.87 19.15 -25.93
N ASN A 699 -3.85 18.30 -25.79
CA ASN A 699 -3.45 17.31 -26.79
C ASN A 699 -3.25 15.94 -26.11
N PHE A 700 -3.05 14.91 -26.95
CA PHE A 700 -2.70 13.56 -26.52
C PHE A 700 -1.54 13.02 -27.36
N GLY A 701 -0.31 13.36 -26.97
CA GLY A 701 0.87 12.94 -27.72
C GLY A 701 2.21 13.31 -27.06
N PRO A 702 3.33 12.74 -27.51
CA PRO A 702 4.64 13.02 -26.93
C PRO A 702 5.14 14.41 -27.31
N ILE A 703 5.60 15.16 -26.31
CA ILE A 703 6.24 16.48 -26.47
C ILE A 703 7.62 16.49 -25.80
N PRO A 704 8.54 17.39 -26.20
CA PRO A 704 9.79 17.60 -25.47
C PRO A 704 9.55 18.05 -24.02
N VAL A 705 10.40 17.60 -23.08
CA VAL A 705 10.30 18.01 -21.67
C VAL A 705 10.62 19.49 -21.46
N ALA A 706 11.52 20.07 -22.27
CA ALA A 706 11.85 21.50 -22.33
C ALA A 706 12.74 21.77 -23.56
N ALA A 707 13.05 23.05 -23.82
CA ALA A 707 14.07 23.42 -24.81
C ALA A 707 15.49 22.95 -24.37
N PRO A 708 16.41 22.64 -25.29
CA PRO A 708 17.72 22.07 -24.94
C PRO A 708 18.57 22.91 -23.97
N ASP A 709 18.57 24.23 -24.11
CA ASP A 709 19.30 25.16 -23.23
C ASP A 709 18.71 25.19 -21.81
N LYS A 710 17.38 25.11 -21.70
CA LYS A 710 16.69 24.98 -20.41
C LYS A 710 16.93 23.62 -19.75
N ILE A 711 16.96 22.52 -20.52
CA ILE A 711 17.35 21.19 -20.01
C ILE A 711 18.76 21.26 -19.41
N ALA A 712 19.72 21.83 -20.15
CA ALA A 712 21.09 21.97 -19.71
C ALA A 712 21.22 22.81 -18.42
N PHE A 713 20.47 23.92 -18.34
CA PHE A 713 20.41 24.75 -17.13
C PHE A 713 19.91 23.97 -15.91
N TRP A 714 18.77 23.28 -16.03
CA TRP A 714 18.20 22.54 -14.89
C TRP A 714 19.08 21.35 -14.47
N GLN A 715 19.68 20.64 -15.42
CA GLN A 715 20.67 19.59 -15.11
C GLN A 715 21.88 20.15 -14.35
N LYS A 716 22.45 21.26 -14.83
CA LYS A 716 23.55 21.96 -14.17
C LYS A 716 23.16 22.39 -12.76
N PHE A 717 21.97 22.95 -12.60
CA PHE A 717 21.45 23.37 -11.29
C PHE A 717 21.29 22.17 -10.35
N PHE A 718 20.58 21.12 -10.74
CA PHE A 718 20.37 19.95 -9.88
C PHE A 718 21.69 19.27 -9.48
N ASN A 719 22.68 19.23 -10.38
CA ASN A 719 24.00 18.68 -10.07
C ASN A 719 24.82 19.55 -9.11
N SER A 720 24.48 20.84 -8.96
CA SER A 720 25.13 21.73 -7.99
C SER A 720 24.49 21.68 -6.60
N GLN A 721 23.36 20.97 -6.44
CA GLN A 721 22.63 20.91 -5.18
C GLN A 721 23.02 19.66 -4.38
N PRO A 722 23.04 19.75 -3.03
CA PRO A 722 23.06 18.55 -2.22
C PRO A 722 21.79 17.76 -2.49
N GLN A 723 21.95 16.46 -2.69
CA GLN A 723 20.84 15.54 -2.92
C GLN A 723 19.98 15.44 -1.67
N TRP A 724 18.67 15.61 -1.85
CA TRP A 724 17.64 15.29 -0.89
C TRP A 724 17.33 13.80 -0.97
#